data_AF-A0A373G8I8-F1
#
_entry.id   AF-A0A373G8I8-F1
#
_cell.length_a   1.000
_cell.length_b   1.000
_cell.length_c   1.000
_cell.angle_alpha   90.00
_cell.angle_beta   90.00
_cell.angle_gamma   90.00
#
_symmetry.space_group_name_H-M   'P 1'
#
loop_
_entity.id
_entity.type
_entity.pdbx_description
1 polymer ?
#
loop_
_entity_poly.entity_id
_entity_poly.type
_entity_poly.pdbx_seq_one_letter_code
_entity_poly.pdbx_strand_id
1 'polypeptide(L)'
;MKNFYLFFLITFFSISLGAQEKSNNVAYEDTNVRFTVISDGTIRMEYAPDGKFINQHSFLAVERNYPAVKFKLKKGAWIELSTSKMKLRYKKNSGAFTAENLQISSMKGLTPAFVWKPGMKQQYNLKGTTRTLDGWDGDKCWGHKADLEDGLLAKDGWTCLDDSNNFLFDGDADNWNWVKTREHVEGAQDWYFMAYGHDYKAALKDYTLFAGRMPLPPRYAFGYWWSRYWMYSDHELRELCKNFENYNIPLDVLVIDMDWHYTDKGRGSWTGWTWNKELFPDYRKLLKDLKADNGLRVTLNLHPAEGVRSYEEQYEAVARDNGVDPATKQEIPWISSKKSFIKSMFKNVLMPMNNAGIDFWWLDWQQEPFDKEVKNLSNTWWLNYIFFSQMERERQTRPLIYHRWGGLGNHRYQVGFSGDTFISWASLDYQTYFNSTASNVLYGYWSHDIGGHQGVDHIDPELYVRWMQFGAFSPILRSHSTKIAGLTKEPWVFSNEVSDILRGIIRQRYNMVPYIYTMAREAYETGLSLCRPMYYDYPETQEAYDYRNQYMFGNDVMVAPATSPMKDGYTEVKVWLPEGQWYEFASGKTLQGGQVLTRYFALDEYPIYIKAGAVLPMYNDKVMNLNGKDETIVLNVIPGKTSSEFTLYEDNGDDKNYQKEFATTAIHSEKTGSKLTLTISPRKGSYKEMPAQRSYQVKVLASAIPESVTVDGQKQDFVYLNEEFALLVDIPQKDCNREKVVAIEYPVSEVNLDGLFGAAKRVAKAMEKLKYRNSYIVFQPDFCKLGSIKEAIRYTPENLDDLSAEFWKSYKNLPALLKDVQKLNEDEVKWFLQLIKYEQ
;
A
#
# COMPACT_ATOMS: atom_id res chain seq x y z
N MET A 1 59.67 -6.37 -13.54
CA MET A 1 59.06 -7.30 -14.50
C MET A 1 57.85 -7.95 -13.84
N LYS A 2 56.65 -7.68 -14.40
CA LYS A 2 55.45 -8.56 -14.56
C LYS A 2 55.07 -9.50 -13.39
N ASN A 3 53.87 -9.52 -12.80
CA ASN A 3 52.51 -9.33 -13.32
C ASN A 3 51.53 -8.98 -12.18
N PHE A 4 50.62 -8.04 -12.41
CA PHE A 4 49.38 -7.83 -11.66
C PHE A 4 48.22 -8.36 -12.51
N TYR A 5 47.43 -9.30 -11.99
CA TYR A 5 46.19 -9.74 -12.62
C TYR A 5 45.01 -8.95 -12.07
N LEU A 6 44.29 -8.35 -13.00
CA LEU A 6 43.07 -7.56 -12.86
C LEU A 6 41.88 -8.51 -12.74
N PHE A 7 41.06 -8.38 -11.70
CA PHE A 7 39.69 -8.94 -11.69
C PHE A 7 38.70 -7.78 -11.58
N PHE A 8 37.88 -7.65 -12.61
CA PHE A 8 36.82 -6.67 -12.79
C PHE A 8 35.49 -7.32 -12.38
N LEU A 9 34.76 -6.71 -11.45
CA LEU A 9 33.30 -6.79 -11.34
C LEU A 9 32.83 -5.74 -10.33
N ILE A 10 32.50 -4.56 -10.83
CA ILE A 10 31.70 -3.56 -10.11
C ILE A 10 30.44 -3.36 -10.95
N THR A 11 29.33 -3.91 -10.48
CA THR A 11 27.99 -3.59 -10.99
C THR A 11 27.55 -2.31 -10.28
N PHE A 12 27.74 -1.15 -10.93
CA PHE A 12 27.20 0.12 -10.46
C PHE A 12 25.68 0.15 -10.70
N PHE A 13 24.87 0.02 -9.64
CA PHE A 13 23.56 0.66 -9.61
C PHE A 13 23.76 2.12 -9.18
N SER A 14 24.23 2.95 -10.12
CA SER A 14 24.14 4.39 -9.97
C SER A 14 22.70 4.81 -10.24
N ILE A 15 21.96 5.18 -9.20
CA ILE A 15 20.80 6.07 -9.34
C ILE A 15 21.37 7.43 -9.77
N SER A 16 21.65 7.59 -11.06
CA SER A 16 21.95 8.90 -11.62
C SER A 16 20.64 9.66 -11.71
N LEU A 17 20.42 10.59 -10.78
CA LEU A 17 19.59 11.78 -11.03
C LEU A 17 20.33 12.67 -12.05
N GLY A 18 20.49 12.16 -13.27
CA GLY A 18 20.76 12.99 -14.43
C GLY A 18 19.43 13.63 -14.81
N ALA A 19 19.34 14.96 -14.74
CA ALA A 19 18.24 15.67 -15.36
C ALA A 19 18.29 15.36 -16.87
N GLN A 20 17.52 14.37 -17.31
CA GLN A 20 17.38 14.04 -18.72
C GLN A 20 16.70 15.25 -19.39
N GLU A 21 17.32 15.81 -20.42
CA GLU A 21 16.74 16.93 -21.16
C GLU A 21 15.35 16.51 -21.67
N LYS A 22 14.32 17.23 -21.20
CA LYS A 22 12.94 17.05 -21.66
C LYS A 22 12.75 17.81 -22.98
N SER A 23 12.14 17.18 -23.97
CA SER A 23 11.78 17.81 -25.25
C SER A 23 10.37 17.40 -25.68
N ASN A 24 9.81 18.05 -26.71
CA ASN A 24 8.47 17.71 -27.20
C ASN A 24 8.42 16.36 -27.94
N ASN A 25 9.58 15.77 -28.29
CA ASN A 25 9.74 14.47 -28.98
C ASN A 25 8.82 14.25 -30.21
N VAL A 26 8.44 15.32 -30.92
CA VAL A 26 7.64 15.19 -32.15
C VAL A 26 8.49 14.51 -33.23
N ALA A 27 8.13 13.27 -33.58
CA ALA A 27 8.86 12.48 -34.56
C ALA A 27 8.37 12.74 -35.99
N TYR A 28 7.08 13.00 -36.17
CA TYR A 28 6.49 13.32 -37.46
C TYR A 28 5.33 14.29 -37.27
N GLU A 29 5.24 15.28 -38.15
CA GLU A 29 4.12 16.22 -38.21
C GLU A 29 3.88 16.60 -39.67
N ASP A 30 2.61 16.62 -40.07
CA ASP A 30 2.12 17.28 -41.28
C ASP A 30 0.89 18.15 -40.93
N THR A 31 0.15 18.62 -41.94
CA THR A 31 -1.01 19.50 -41.72
C THR A 31 -2.05 18.93 -40.77
N ASN A 32 -2.27 17.61 -40.76
CA ASN A 32 -3.37 16.99 -40.01
C ASN A 32 -2.90 15.89 -39.06
N VAL A 33 -1.70 15.35 -39.21
CA VAL A 33 -1.22 14.21 -38.42
C VAL A 33 0.04 14.57 -37.65
N ARG A 34 0.08 14.20 -36.36
CA ARG A 34 1.27 14.31 -35.50
C ARG A 34 1.53 13.02 -34.75
N PHE A 35 2.79 12.59 -34.75
CA PHE A 35 3.29 11.46 -33.97
C PHE A 35 4.39 11.94 -33.03
N THR A 36 4.18 11.70 -31.73
CA THR A 36 5.10 12.13 -30.66
C THR A 36 5.55 10.91 -29.87
N VAL A 37 6.86 10.67 -29.79
CA VAL A 37 7.41 9.49 -29.11
C VAL A 37 7.66 9.83 -27.64
N ILE A 38 6.97 9.15 -26.73
CA ILE A 38 7.03 9.42 -25.28
C ILE A 38 8.11 8.57 -24.61
N SER A 39 8.19 7.30 -25.00
CA SER A 39 9.21 6.34 -24.58
C SER A 39 9.47 5.34 -25.71
N ASP A 40 10.38 4.40 -25.50
CA ASP A 40 10.55 3.27 -26.42
C ASP A 40 9.26 2.46 -26.62
N GLY A 41 8.42 2.38 -25.58
CA GLY A 41 7.14 1.67 -25.59
C GLY A 41 5.94 2.55 -25.93
N THR A 42 6.03 3.87 -25.85
CA THR A 42 4.83 4.73 -25.85
C THR A 42 4.89 5.81 -26.92
N ILE A 43 3.78 5.97 -27.65
CA ILE A 43 3.61 6.98 -28.70
C ILE A 43 2.25 7.66 -28.59
N ARG A 44 2.23 8.98 -28.70
CA ARG A 44 1.02 9.77 -28.89
C ARG A 44 0.77 9.98 -30.38
N MET A 45 -0.46 9.77 -30.81
CA MET A 45 -0.92 9.87 -32.19
C MET A 45 -2.09 10.83 -32.26
N GLU A 46 -1.95 11.90 -33.03
CA GLU A 46 -2.98 12.91 -33.20
C GLU A 46 -3.38 13.05 -34.66
N TYR A 47 -4.69 13.08 -34.90
CA TYR A 47 -5.28 13.52 -36.15
C TYR A 47 -6.19 14.73 -35.88
N ALA A 48 -5.85 15.86 -36.48
CA ALA A 48 -6.55 17.13 -36.37
C ALA A 48 -7.10 17.54 -37.75
N PRO A 49 -8.41 17.35 -38.04
CA PRO A 49 -9.02 17.67 -39.33
C PRO A 49 -8.84 19.13 -39.75
N ASP A 50 -8.81 20.05 -38.79
CA ASP A 50 -8.64 21.50 -38.98
C ASP A 50 -7.16 21.96 -38.90
N GLY A 51 -6.25 21.02 -38.68
CA GLY A 51 -4.81 21.26 -38.53
C GLY A 51 -4.40 21.92 -37.21
N LYS A 52 -5.28 21.95 -36.19
CA LYS A 52 -4.97 22.51 -34.87
C LYS A 52 -4.73 21.40 -33.85
N PHE A 53 -3.46 21.07 -33.62
CA PHE A 53 -3.10 20.06 -32.62
C PHE A 53 -3.33 20.53 -31.17
N ILE A 54 -3.65 19.57 -30.29
CA ILE A 54 -3.94 19.86 -28.88
C ILE A 54 -2.66 19.72 -28.05
N ASN A 55 -2.16 20.86 -27.56
CA ASN A 55 -1.04 20.92 -26.62
C ASN A 55 -1.47 21.19 -25.18
N GLN A 56 -2.73 21.59 -24.95
CA GLN A 56 -3.28 21.78 -23.61
C GLN A 56 -3.26 20.48 -22.81
N HIS A 57 -3.10 20.59 -21.48
CA HIS A 57 -3.15 19.44 -20.58
C HIS A 57 -4.58 18.91 -20.54
N SER A 58 -4.73 17.60 -20.62
CA SER A 58 -6.02 16.92 -20.44
C SER A 58 -6.10 16.29 -19.05
N PHE A 59 -7.29 15.83 -18.68
CA PHE A 59 -7.49 15.10 -17.43
C PHE A 59 -6.67 13.81 -17.38
N LEU A 60 -6.52 13.11 -18.50
CA LEU A 60 -5.63 11.95 -18.61
C LEU A 60 -4.16 12.38 -18.60
N ALA A 61 -3.76 13.25 -19.53
CA ALA A 61 -2.38 13.54 -19.85
C ALA A 61 -1.99 14.98 -19.49
N VAL A 62 -1.24 15.13 -18.40
CA VAL A 62 -0.82 16.42 -17.81
C VAL A 62 0.63 16.79 -18.13
N GLU A 63 1.40 15.88 -18.71
CA GLU A 63 2.75 16.17 -19.20
C GLU A 63 2.75 16.24 -20.74
N ARG A 64 3.55 17.16 -21.27
CA ARG A 64 3.73 17.39 -22.72
C ARG A 64 5.19 17.39 -23.17
N ASN A 65 6.11 17.37 -22.19
CA ASN A 65 7.54 17.32 -22.41
C ASN A 65 8.07 16.01 -21.83
N TYR A 66 8.76 15.25 -22.65
CA TYR A 66 9.15 13.87 -22.34
C TYR A 66 10.67 13.71 -22.35
N PRO A 67 11.22 12.71 -21.65
CA PRO A 67 12.62 12.37 -21.77
C PRO A 67 12.99 12.08 -23.24
N ALA A 68 14.17 12.49 -23.71
CA ALA A 68 14.58 12.23 -25.09
C ALA A 68 14.58 10.73 -25.45
N VAL A 69 13.97 10.37 -26.60
CA VAL A 69 13.84 8.98 -27.07
C VAL A 69 14.53 8.78 -28.42
N LYS A 70 15.21 7.64 -28.60
CA LYS A 70 15.79 7.26 -29.89
C LYS A 70 14.75 6.57 -30.77
N PHE A 71 14.54 7.09 -31.96
CA PHE A 71 13.66 6.47 -32.97
C PHE A 71 14.24 6.58 -34.37
N LYS A 72 13.75 5.73 -35.29
CA LYS A 72 14.05 5.80 -36.72
C LYS A 72 12.79 6.17 -37.48
N LEU A 73 12.91 7.12 -38.39
CA LEU A 73 11.81 7.59 -39.22
C LEU A 73 12.15 7.40 -40.71
N LYS A 74 11.23 6.79 -41.46
CA LYS A 74 11.26 6.74 -42.92
C LYS A 74 10.02 7.43 -43.47
N LYS A 75 10.23 8.40 -44.36
CA LYS A 75 9.16 9.17 -45.01
C LYS A 75 9.03 8.72 -46.46
N GLY A 76 7.89 8.12 -46.80
CA GLY A 76 7.51 7.77 -48.17
C GLY A 76 5.99 7.85 -48.34
N ALA A 77 5.41 7.01 -49.21
CA ALA A 77 3.95 6.82 -49.26
C ALA A 77 3.39 6.32 -47.92
N TRP A 78 4.23 5.59 -47.18
CA TRP A 78 4.01 5.25 -45.78
C TRP A 78 5.00 6.02 -44.91
N ILE A 79 4.50 6.57 -43.81
CA ILE A 79 5.32 7.02 -42.70
C ILE A 79 5.61 5.80 -41.84
N GLU A 80 6.88 5.43 -41.71
CA GLU A 80 7.30 4.34 -40.84
C GLU A 80 8.18 4.88 -39.72
N LEU A 81 7.72 4.68 -38.49
CA LEU A 81 8.39 5.09 -37.28
C LEU A 81 8.67 3.85 -36.43
N SER A 82 9.90 3.67 -35.97
CA SER A 82 10.26 2.53 -35.13
C SER A 82 11.11 2.92 -33.94
N THR A 83 10.81 2.33 -32.79
CA THR A 83 11.58 2.35 -31.55
C THR A 83 12.24 0.98 -31.33
N SER A 84 12.76 0.72 -30.12
CA SER A 84 13.20 -0.62 -29.73
C SER A 84 12.04 -1.60 -29.50
N LYS A 85 10.83 -1.13 -29.13
CA LYS A 85 9.67 -1.99 -28.81
C LYS A 85 8.62 -2.08 -29.91
N MET A 86 8.44 -1.07 -30.76
CA MET A 86 7.38 -1.08 -31.78
C MET A 86 7.77 -0.44 -33.12
N LYS A 87 6.99 -0.78 -34.15
CA LYS A 87 6.97 -0.14 -35.47
C LYS A 87 5.56 0.35 -35.80
N LEU A 88 5.39 1.65 -35.96
CA LEU A 88 4.20 2.30 -36.49
C LEU A 88 4.32 2.48 -38.01
N ARG A 89 3.23 2.23 -38.74
CA ARG A 89 3.09 2.52 -40.17
C ARG A 89 1.78 3.28 -40.41
N TYR A 90 1.87 4.45 -41.03
CA TYR A 90 0.71 5.27 -41.43
C TYR A 90 0.76 5.60 -42.92
N LYS A 91 -0.36 5.43 -43.63
CA LYS A 91 -0.47 5.82 -45.05
C LYS A 91 -0.61 7.34 -45.13
N LYS A 92 0.39 8.03 -45.67
CA LYS A 92 0.40 9.49 -45.69
C LYS A 92 -0.82 10.06 -46.45
N ASN A 93 -1.37 11.17 -45.97
CA ASN A 93 -2.52 11.88 -46.57
C ASN A 93 -3.79 11.01 -46.70
N SER A 94 -4.04 10.11 -45.75
CA SER A 94 -5.20 9.20 -45.81
C SER A 94 -6.29 9.49 -44.79
N GLY A 95 -6.20 10.62 -44.08
CA GLY A 95 -7.21 11.09 -43.12
C GLY A 95 -7.05 10.46 -41.72
N ALA A 96 -8.17 10.42 -40.99
CA ALA A 96 -8.28 9.86 -39.64
C ALA A 96 -7.76 8.43 -39.58
N PHE A 97 -7.25 8.02 -38.42
CA PHE A 97 -6.69 6.69 -38.19
C PHE A 97 -7.77 5.61 -38.25
N THR A 98 -7.57 4.65 -39.15
CA THR A 98 -8.42 3.48 -39.37
C THR A 98 -7.59 2.21 -39.53
N ALA A 99 -8.24 1.03 -39.54
CA ALA A 99 -7.56 -0.26 -39.72
C ALA A 99 -6.89 -0.43 -41.10
N GLU A 100 -7.29 0.40 -42.08
CA GLU A 100 -6.76 0.39 -43.44
C GLU A 100 -5.50 1.25 -43.59
N ASN A 101 -5.34 2.28 -42.75
CA ASN A 101 -4.28 3.27 -42.91
C ASN A 101 -3.27 3.35 -41.77
N LEU A 102 -3.56 2.80 -40.59
CA LEU A 102 -2.67 2.79 -39.44
C LEU A 102 -2.48 1.36 -38.92
N GLN A 103 -1.22 1.01 -38.64
CA GLN A 103 -0.86 -0.26 -38.01
C GLN A 103 0.33 -0.06 -37.09
N ILE A 104 0.32 -0.70 -35.91
CA ILE A 104 1.47 -0.78 -35.01
C ILE A 104 1.80 -2.27 -34.79
N SER A 105 3.06 -2.65 -34.96
CA SER A 105 3.52 -4.02 -34.68
C SER A 105 4.64 -4.03 -33.66
N SER A 106 4.72 -5.08 -32.87
CA SER A 106 5.87 -5.29 -31.98
C SER A 106 7.17 -5.47 -32.76
N MET A 107 8.29 -5.05 -32.15
CA MET A 107 9.62 -5.37 -32.66
C MET A 107 10.03 -6.80 -32.30
N LYS A 108 10.97 -7.37 -33.07
CA LYS A 108 11.52 -8.70 -32.81
C LYS A 108 12.08 -8.77 -31.38
N GLY A 109 11.64 -9.75 -30.60
CA GLY A 109 12.08 -9.96 -29.21
C GLY A 109 11.11 -9.44 -28.15
N LEU A 110 10.06 -8.70 -28.54
CA LEU A 110 8.95 -8.37 -27.63
C LEU A 110 7.95 -9.52 -27.59
N THR A 111 7.61 -10.00 -26.39
CA THR A 111 6.67 -11.10 -26.15
C THR A 111 5.44 -10.58 -25.39
N PRO A 112 4.21 -10.89 -25.84
CA PRO A 112 3.90 -11.57 -27.09
C PRO A 112 4.18 -10.66 -28.30
N ALA A 113 4.37 -11.28 -29.46
CA ALA A 113 4.34 -10.54 -30.70
C ALA A 113 2.90 -10.10 -31.02
N PHE A 114 2.71 -8.88 -31.49
CA PHE A 114 1.39 -8.37 -31.85
C PHE A 114 1.43 -7.52 -33.12
N VAL A 115 0.27 -7.45 -33.77
CA VAL A 115 -0.05 -6.47 -34.80
C VAL A 115 -1.38 -5.83 -34.40
N TRP A 116 -1.34 -4.56 -34.07
CA TRP A 116 -2.49 -3.76 -33.70
C TRP A 116 -2.92 -2.85 -34.84
N LYS A 117 -4.23 -2.67 -34.95
CA LYS A 117 -4.91 -1.75 -35.85
C LYS A 117 -6.03 -1.04 -35.09
N PRO A 118 -6.39 0.20 -35.45
CA PRO A 118 -7.54 0.88 -34.87
C PRO A 118 -8.80 0.03 -34.86
N GLY A 119 -9.53 0.04 -33.74
CA GLY A 119 -10.74 -0.77 -33.52
C GLY A 119 -10.49 -2.15 -32.89
N MET A 120 -9.24 -2.62 -32.80
CA MET A 120 -8.93 -3.85 -32.06
C MET A 120 -9.06 -3.64 -30.55
N LYS A 121 -9.65 -4.63 -29.87
CA LYS A 121 -9.75 -4.70 -28.40
C LYS A 121 -8.82 -5.78 -27.86
N GLN A 122 -8.27 -5.54 -26.67
CA GLN A 122 -7.52 -6.54 -25.92
C GLN A 122 -8.43 -7.73 -25.59
N GLN A 123 -7.90 -8.94 -25.70
CA GLN A 123 -8.63 -10.17 -25.35
C GLN A 123 -8.39 -10.58 -23.90
N TYR A 124 -7.26 -10.18 -23.33
CA TYR A 124 -6.78 -10.62 -22.03
C TYR A 124 -6.34 -9.43 -21.16
N ASN A 125 -7.19 -8.42 -21.05
CA ASN A 125 -6.97 -7.28 -20.15
C ASN A 125 -6.89 -7.77 -18.69
N LEU A 126 -5.91 -7.28 -17.95
CA LEU A 126 -5.63 -7.69 -16.57
C LEU A 126 -6.43 -6.90 -15.54
N LYS A 127 -7.38 -6.08 -16.01
CA LYS A 127 -8.29 -5.21 -15.26
C LYS A 127 -7.57 -4.16 -14.42
N GLY A 128 -8.33 -3.22 -13.89
CA GLY A 128 -7.86 -2.16 -13.00
C GLY A 128 -8.63 -2.19 -11.69
N THR A 129 -9.54 -1.24 -11.54
CA THR A 129 -10.39 -1.13 -10.35
C THR A 129 -11.78 -0.67 -10.76
N THR A 130 -12.63 -0.32 -9.81
CA THR A 130 -13.93 0.32 -10.06
C THR A 130 -14.11 1.47 -9.09
N ARG A 131 -15.07 2.35 -9.38
CA ARG A 131 -15.37 3.53 -8.54
C ARG A 131 -15.55 3.17 -7.06
N THR A 132 -16.29 2.10 -6.76
CA THR A 132 -16.60 1.65 -5.40
C THR A 132 -17.04 0.19 -5.36
N LEU A 133 -16.98 -0.40 -4.16
CA LEU A 133 -17.54 -1.70 -3.77
C LEU A 133 -18.81 -1.56 -2.92
N ASP A 134 -19.52 -0.41 -2.97
CA ASP A 134 -20.83 -0.24 -2.33
C ASP A 134 -21.81 -1.33 -2.77
N GLY A 135 -22.35 -2.07 -1.80
CA GLY A 135 -23.31 -3.14 -2.07
C GLY A 135 -22.68 -4.42 -2.63
N TRP A 136 -21.35 -4.57 -2.53
CA TRP A 136 -20.64 -5.78 -2.93
C TRP A 136 -20.53 -6.78 -1.78
N ASP A 137 -20.87 -8.03 -2.08
CA ASP A 137 -20.59 -9.22 -1.28
C ASP A 137 -19.70 -10.16 -2.11
N GLY A 138 -18.40 -10.14 -1.83
CA GLY A 138 -17.40 -10.75 -2.70
C GLY A 138 -17.39 -10.14 -4.10
N ASP A 139 -17.53 -10.97 -5.14
CA ASP A 139 -17.53 -10.55 -6.55
C ASP A 139 -18.94 -10.20 -7.09
N LYS A 140 -19.93 -10.08 -6.20
CA LYS A 140 -21.32 -9.76 -6.55
C LYS A 140 -21.72 -8.40 -6.02
N CYS A 141 -22.22 -7.53 -6.88
CA CYS A 141 -22.86 -6.27 -6.52
C CYS A 141 -24.37 -6.42 -6.69
N TRP A 142 -25.16 -6.20 -5.62
CA TRP A 142 -26.63 -6.32 -5.66
C TRP A 142 -27.13 -7.65 -6.26
N GLY A 143 -26.44 -8.76 -5.96
CA GLY A 143 -26.79 -10.10 -6.42
C GLY A 143 -26.29 -10.47 -7.83
N HIS A 144 -25.66 -9.54 -8.55
CA HIS A 144 -25.11 -9.78 -9.90
C HIS A 144 -23.59 -9.79 -9.88
N LYS A 145 -22.98 -10.67 -10.68
CA LYS A 145 -21.53 -10.65 -10.86
C LYS A 145 -21.12 -9.28 -11.41
N ALA A 146 -20.27 -8.58 -10.68
CA ALA A 146 -19.74 -7.31 -11.11
C ALA A 146 -18.31 -7.49 -11.64
N ASP A 147 -17.91 -6.62 -12.57
CA ASP A 147 -16.58 -6.66 -13.18
C ASP A 147 -15.84 -5.37 -12.88
N LEU A 148 -14.51 -5.47 -12.88
CA LEU A 148 -13.63 -4.31 -12.78
C LEU A 148 -13.53 -3.62 -14.14
N GLU A 149 -13.22 -2.32 -14.11
CA GLU A 149 -12.88 -1.57 -15.32
C GLU A 149 -11.60 -2.14 -15.95
N ASP A 150 -11.43 -1.94 -17.25
CA ASP A 150 -10.20 -2.34 -17.94
C ASP A 150 -9.00 -1.53 -17.42
N GLY A 151 -7.90 -2.25 -17.17
CA GLY A 151 -6.65 -1.65 -16.69
C GLY A 151 -5.71 -1.23 -17.82
N LEU A 152 -4.54 -0.70 -17.44
CA LEU A 152 -3.49 -0.34 -18.40
C LEU A 152 -2.72 -1.56 -18.94
N LEU A 153 -2.89 -2.72 -18.31
CA LEU A 153 -2.11 -3.93 -18.57
C LEU A 153 -2.98 -5.03 -19.16
N ALA A 154 -2.39 -5.81 -20.06
CA ALA A 154 -3.04 -6.92 -20.75
C ALA A 154 -1.98 -7.93 -21.20
N LYS A 155 -2.33 -9.22 -21.20
CA LYS A 155 -1.46 -10.28 -21.75
C LYS A 155 -1.23 -10.11 -23.25
N ASP A 156 -2.08 -9.36 -23.95
CA ASP A 156 -1.91 -8.98 -25.35
C ASP A 156 -0.62 -8.16 -25.61
N GLY A 157 -0.06 -7.53 -24.57
CA GLY A 157 1.21 -6.80 -24.63
C GLY A 157 1.14 -5.38 -25.16
N TRP A 158 -0.06 -4.83 -25.32
CA TRP A 158 -0.28 -3.46 -25.75
C TRP A 158 -1.56 -2.89 -25.15
N THR A 159 -1.62 -1.56 -25.02
CA THR A 159 -2.81 -0.78 -24.63
C THR A 159 -2.92 0.46 -25.51
N CYS A 160 -4.14 0.82 -25.93
CA CYS A 160 -4.42 2.07 -26.63
C CYS A 160 -5.43 2.88 -25.82
N LEU A 161 -5.04 4.08 -25.38
CA LEU A 161 -5.90 5.01 -24.64
C LEU A 161 -6.41 6.09 -25.59
N ASP A 162 -7.70 6.42 -25.47
CA ASP A 162 -8.34 7.46 -26.25
C ASP A 162 -8.58 8.71 -25.40
N ASP A 163 -7.86 9.80 -25.68
CA ASP A 163 -7.98 11.09 -25.00
C ASP A 163 -8.81 12.10 -25.82
N SER A 164 -9.37 11.69 -26.97
CA SER A 164 -9.98 12.58 -27.97
C SER A 164 -11.19 13.36 -27.45
N ASN A 165 -11.94 12.80 -26.50
CA ASN A 165 -13.14 13.39 -25.91
C ASN A 165 -12.96 13.83 -24.45
N ASN A 166 -11.72 13.81 -23.94
CA ASN A 166 -11.46 14.14 -22.56
C ASN A 166 -11.48 15.66 -22.31
N PHE A 167 -11.75 16.04 -21.07
CA PHE A 167 -11.68 17.44 -20.66
C PHE A 167 -10.24 17.94 -20.67
N LEU A 168 -10.12 19.24 -20.91
CA LEU A 168 -8.87 19.98 -20.83
C LEU A 168 -8.84 20.81 -19.54
N PHE A 169 -7.64 21.18 -19.12
CA PHE A 169 -7.44 22.30 -18.22
C PHE A 169 -7.36 23.60 -19.02
N ASP A 170 -7.95 24.67 -18.50
CA ASP A 170 -7.98 25.99 -19.15
C ASP A 170 -6.61 26.67 -19.28
N GLY A 171 -5.62 26.26 -18.48
CA GLY A 171 -4.26 26.80 -18.48
C GLY A 171 -4.07 27.99 -17.53
N ASP A 172 -5.08 28.36 -16.74
CA ASP A 172 -5.03 29.43 -15.73
C ASP A 172 -4.36 28.95 -14.44
N ALA A 173 -3.12 28.47 -14.55
CA ALA A 173 -2.38 27.90 -13.42
C ALA A 173 -2.22 28.90 -12.26
N ASP A 174 -2.03 30.18 -12.57
CA ASP A 174 -1.86 31.26 -11.58
C ASP A 174 -3.13 31.47 -10.73
N ASN A 175 -4.33 31.34 -11.32
CA ASN A 175 -5.61 31.52 -10.60
C ASN A 175 -6.41 30.24 -10.41
N TRP A 176 -5.72 29.09 -10.42
CA TRP A 176 -6.20 27.70 -10.33
C TRP A 176 -6.76 27.18 -11.66
N ASN A 177 -6.08 26.21 -12.28
CA ASN A 177 -6.54 25.54 -13.49
C ASN A 177 -7.97 25.02 -13.30
N TRP A 178 -8.82 25.23 -14.30
CA TRP A 178 -10.22 24.83 -14.26
C TRP A 178 -10.60 23.92 -15.42
N VAL A 179 -11.76 23.28 -15.31
CA VAL A 179 -12.28 22.40 -16.37
C VAL A 179 -12.62 23.22 -17.60
N LYS A 180 -12.18 22.73 -18.76
CA LYS A 180 -12.49 23.26 -20.08
C LYS A 180 -12.95 22.13 -21.00
N THR A 181 -14.12 22.30 -21.60
CA THR A 181 -14.60 21.38 -22.64
C THR A 181 -13.71 21.52 -23.89
N ARG A 182 -13.29 20.39 -24.45
CA ARG A 182 -12.54 20.37 -25.72
C ARG A 182 -13.48 20.83 -26.85
N GLU A 183 -12.98 21.70 -27.72
CA GLU A 183 -13.73 22.07 -28.93
C GLU A 183 -13.97 20.82 -29.78
N HIS A 184 -15.23 20.51 -30.09
CA HIS A 184 -15.55 19.31 -30.86
C HIS A 184 -15.24 19.56 -32.34
N VAL A 185 -14.26 18.83 -32.85
CA VAL A 185 -13.94 18.75 -34.28
C VAL A 185 -14.24 17.33 -34.73
N GLU A 186 -15.22 17.17 -35.62
CA GLU A 186 -15.68 15.85 -36.08
C GLU A 186 -14.51 15.03 -36.66
N GLY A 187 -14.33 13.82 -36.15
CA GLY A 187 -13.25 12.91 -36.58
C GLY A 187 -11.87 13.20 -36.00
N ALA A 188 -11.70 14.20 -35.13
CA ALA A 188 -10.43 14.42 -34.42
C ALA A 188 -10.08 13.26 -33.50
N GLN A 189 -8.79 12.90 -33.44
CA GLN A 189 -8.27 11.78 -32.64
C GLN A 189 -7.02 12.22 -31.87
N ASP A 190 -6.90 11.77 -30.62
CA ASP A 190 -5.76 12.00 -29.73
C ASP A 190 -5.55 10.74 -28.88
N TRP A 191 -4.67 9.86 -29.36
CA TRP A 191 -4.50 8.51 -28.83
C TRP A 191 -3.10 8.30 -28.26
N TYR A 192 -3.01 7.50 -27.19
CA TYR A 192 -1.75 7.07 -26.61
C TYR A 192 -1.66 5.55 -26.75
N PHE A 193 -0.68 5.08 -27.53
CA PHE A 193 -0.44 3.65 -27.70
C PHE A 193 0.79 3.24 -26.89
N MET A 194 0.65 2.20 -26.10
CA MET A 194 1.67 1.62 -25.24
C MET A 194 1.95 0.18 -25.69
N ALA A 195 3.18 -0.09 -26.08
CA ALA A 195 3.73 -1.37 -26.51
C ALA A 195 4.74 -1.86 -25.47
N TYR A 196 4.35 -2.85 -24.67
CA TYR A 196 5.15 -3.29 -23.53
C TYR A 196 5.37 -4.81 -23.48
N GLY A 197 4.63 -5.60 -24.25
CA GLY A 197 4.71 -7.06 -24.16
C GLY A 197 4.32 -7.52 -22.76
N HIS A 198 5.16 -8.32 -22.13
CA HIS A 198 5.01 -8.75 -20.74
C HIS A 198 5.84 -7.91 -19.75
N ASP A 199 6.47 -6.81 -20.20
CA ASP A 199 7.17 -5.85 -19.33
C ASP A 199 6.17 -4.84 -18.72
N TYR A 200 5.29 -5.37 -17.86
CA TYR A 200 4.21 -4.61 -17.23
C TYR A 200 4.72 -3.45 -16.37
N LYS A 201 5.85 -3.64 -15.68
CA LYS A 201 6.47 -2.60 -14.86
C LYS A 201 6.89 -1.39 -15.68
N ALA A 202 7.49 -1.61 -16.85
CA ALA A 202 7.82 -0.50 -17.75
C ALA A 202 6.57 0.19 -18.29
N ALA A 203 5.48 -0.53 -18.56
CA ALA A 203 4.22 0.07 -19.00
C ALA A 203 3.66 1.06 -17.97
N LEU A 204 3.61 0.66 -16.68
CA LEU A 204 3.14 1.53 -15.61
C LEU A 204 4.04 2.77 -15.45
N LYS A 205 5.37 2.58 -15.54
CA LYS A 205 6.32 3.70 -15.55
C LYS A 205 6.10 4.64 -16.73
N ASP A 206 5.92 4.11 -17.93
CA ASP A 206 5.69 4.88 -19.15
C ASP A 206 4.38 5.69 -19.07
N TYR A 207 3.35 5.12 -18.46
CA TYR A 207 2.09 5.83 -18.19
C TYR A 207 2.32 7.09 -17.35
N THR A 208 3.20 7.05 -16.34
CA THR A 208 3.53 8.24 -15.54
C THR A 208 4.21 9.36 -16.34
N LEU A 209 4.84 9.06 -17.47
CA LEU A 209 5.57 10.05 -18.28
C LEU A 209 4.63 11.05 -18.95
N PHE A 210 3.38 10.67 -19.24
CA PHE A 210 2.37 11.57 -19.81
C PHE A 210 1.20 11.84 -18.86
N ALA A 211 0.80 10.85 -18.05
CA ALA A 211 -0.32 10.97 -17.12
C ALA A 211 0.09 11.47 -15.72
N GLY A 212 1.37 11.76 -15.48
CA GLY A 212 1.88 12.23 -14.20
C GLY A 212 2.10 11.10 -13.19
N ARG A 213 2.90 11.39 -12.16
CA ARG A 213 3.28 10.43 -11.10
C ARG A 213 2.17 10.25 -10.07
N MET A 214 2.16 9.12 -9.38
CA MET A 214 1.38 8.92 -8.16
C MET A 214 2.08 9.64 -7.00
N PRO A 215 1.48 10.68 -6.38
CA PRO A 215 2.12 11.41 -5.29
C PRO A 215 2.39 10.51 -4.07
N LEU A 216 3.47 10.81 -3.35
CA LEU A 216 3.80 10.13 -2.10
C LEU A 216 2.86 10.63 -0.99
N PRO A 217 2.02 9.76 -0.37
CA PRO A 217 1.21 10.16 0.78
C PRO A 217 2.07 10.63 1.96
N PRO A 218 1.52 11.43 2.89
CA PRO A 218 2.22 11.76 4.12
C PRO A 218 2.40 10.50 4.98
N ARG A 219 3.50 10.43 5.74
CA ARG A 219 3.91 9.22 6.47
C ARG A 219 2.84 8.73 7.45
N TYR A 220 2.12 9.64 8.11
CA TYR A 220 1.01 9.30 9.02
C TYR A 220 -0.10 8.50 8.35
N ALA A 221 -0.27 8.63 7.02
CA ALA A 221 -1.30 7.89 6.29
C ALA A 221 -1.07 6.38 6.35
N PHE A 222 0.18 5.95 6.56
CA PHE A 222 0.54 4.55 6.71
C PHE A 222 0.35 4.01 8.14
N GLY A 223 -0.06 4.83 9.10
CA GLY A 223 -0.41 4.40 10.46
C GLY A 223 -1.79 3.74 10.55
N TYR A 224 -2.30 3.61 11.76
CA TYR A 224 -3.66 3.11 12.00
C TYR A 224 -4.67 4.25 12.00
N TRP A 225 -5.79 4.01 11.32
CA TRP A 225 -6.91 4.93 11.22
C TRP A 225 -8.10 4.34 11.97
N TRP A 226 -8.65 5.11 12.90
CA TRP A 226 -9.91 4.77 13.54
C TRP A 226 -11.06 5.52 12.90
N SER A 227 -12.13 4.79 12.59
CA SER A 227 -13.39 5.33 12.11
C SER A 227 -14.54 4.42 12.52
N ARG A 228 -15.72 5.01 12.66
CA ARG A 228 -17.02 4.31 12.75
C ARG A 228 -18.08 5.35 12.43
N TYR A 229 -19.09 4.98 11.64
CA TYR A 229 -20.27 5.82 11.53
C TYR A 229 -21.02 5.75 12.87
N TRP A 230 -20.79 6.74 13.72
CA TRP A 230 -21.33 6.79 15.07
C TRP A 230 -21.52 8.22 15.54
N MET A 231 -22.51 8.41 16.42
CA MET A 231 -22.83 9.70 17.01
C MET A 231 -21.87 10.01 18.16
N TYR A 232 -20.60 10.21 17.85
CA TYR A 232 -19.59 10.54 18.85
C TYR A 232 -19.78 11.96 19.40
N SER A 233 -19.63 12.10 20.71
CA SER A 233 -19.44 13.38 21.41
C SER A 233 -17.95 13.70 21.64
N ASP A 234 -17.65 14.95 21.99
CA ASP A 234 -16.31 15.39 22.44
C ASP A 234 -15.74 14.44 23.52
N HIS A 235 -16.56 14.07 24.50
CA HIS A 235 -16.16 13.19 25.59
C HIS A 235 -15.80 11.78 25.12
N GLU A 236 -16.64 11.17 24.28
CA GLU A 236 -16.41 9.81 23.78
C GLU A 236 -15.18 9.74 22.88
N LEU A 237 -14.90 10.77 22.07
CA LEU A 237 -13.66 10.80 21.26
C LEU A 237 -12.41 10.88 22.14
N ARG A 238 -12.45 11.66 23.23
CA ARG A 238 -11.33 11.73 24.18
C ARG A 238 -11.13 10.41 24.91
N GLU A 239 -12.22 9.77 25.36
CA GLU A 239 -12.15 8.47 26.01
C GLU A 239 -11.61 7.40 25.06
N LEU A 240 -12.10 7.38 23.82
CA LEU A 240 -11.60 6.50 22.77
C LEU A 240 -10.09 6.66 22.56
N CYS A 241 -9.60 7.89 22.40
CA CYS A 241 -8.16 8.17 22.23
C CYS A 241 -7.36 7.73 23.46
N LYS A 242 -7.87 8.00 24.67
CA LYS A 242 -7.25 7.55 25.92
C LYS A 242 -7.20 6.02 26.04
N ASN A 243 -8.21 5.31 25.53
CA ASN A 243 -8.20 3.85 25.51
C ASN A 243 -7.14 3.31 24.55
N PHE A 244 -6.93 3.92 23.38
CA PHE A 244 -5.79 3.57 22.52
C PHE A 244 -4.46 3.64 23.29
N GLU A 245 -4.24 4.69 24.08
CA GLU A 245 -3.07 4.80 24.96
C GLU A 245 -3.04 3.73 26.06
N ASN A 246 -4.12 3.56 26.83
CA ASN A 246 -4.21 2.62 27.95
C ASN A 246 -3.95 1.17 27.51
N TYR A 247 -4.42 0.80 26.32
CA TYR A 247 -4.22 -0.53 25.76
C TYR A 247 -2.93 -0.68 24.93
N ASN A 248 -2.11 0.37 24.88
CA ASN A 248 -0.82 0.41 24.16
C ASN A 248 -0.99 0.11 22.66
N ILE A 249 -2.00 0.73 22.05
CA ILE A 249 -2.34 0.61 20.64
C ILE A 249 -2.08 1.97 19.96
N PRO A 250 -1.22 2.01 18.94
CA PRO A 250 -0.86 3.27 18.28
C PRO A 250 -1.98 3.76 17.35
N LEU A 251 -2.13 5.09 17.23
CA LEU A 251 -3.15 5.75 16.41
C LEU A 251 -2.58 7.02 15.75
N ASP A 252 -2.78 7.19 14.44
CA ASP A 252 -2.36 8.38 13.70
C ASP A 252 -3.53 9.21 13.16
N VAL A 253 -4.65 8.55 12.78
CA VAL A 253 -5.76 9.21 12.11
C VAL A 253 -7.09 8.90 12.79
N LEU A 254 -7.83 9.95 13.11
CA LEU A 254 -9.21 9.89 13.58
C LEU A 254 -10.15 10.42 12.49
N VAL A 255 -11.10 9.59 12.07
CA VAL A 255 -12.12 9.93 11.09
C VAL A 255 -13.44 10.14 11.83
N ILE A 256 -13.97 11.36 11.81
CA ILE A 256 -15.26 11.69 12.43
C ILE A 256 -16.33 11.70 11.35
N ASP A 257 -17.37 10.90 11.55
CA ASP A 257 -18.46 10.72 10.60
C ASP A 257 -19.60 11.75 10.81
N MET A 258 -20.63 11.71 9.95
CA MET A 258 -21.81 12.58 9.82
C MET A 258 -22.20 13.47 11.00
N ASP A 259 -22.31 12.91 12.20
CA ASP A 259 -22.91 13.59 13.35
C ASP A 259 -22.03 14.74 13.90
N TRP A 260 -20.84 15.00 13.33
CA TRP A 260 -20.10 16.24 13.57
C TRP A 260 -20.91 17.50 13.20
N HIS A 261 -21.85 17.39 12.25
CA HIS A 261 -22.83 18.43 11.92
C HIS A 261 -24.25 18.00 12.31
N TYR A 262 -25.18 18.96 12.31
CA TYR A 262 -26.60 18.64 12.52
C TYR A 262 -27.14 17.76 11.38
N THR A 263 -27.84 16.69 11.73
CA THR A 263 -28.48 15.76 10.76
C THR A 263 -30.01 15.76 10.92
N ASP A 264 -30.55 16.46 11.92
CA ASP A 264 -31.96 16.56 12.20
C ASP A 264 -32.68 17.57 11.31
N LYS A 265 -33.88 17.19 10.87
CA LYS A 265 -34.69 18.00 9.95
C LYS A 265 -34.97 19.38 10.53
N GLY A 266 -34.62 20.42 9.75
CA GLY A 266 -34.87 21.82 10.11
C GLY A 266 -33.69 22.53 10.76
N ARG A 267 -32.65 21.78 11.13
CA ARG A 267 -31.33 22.31 11.57
C ARG A 267 -30.18 21.76 10.73
N GLY A 268 -30.37 20.62 10.07
CA GLY A 268 -29.41 20.00 9.16
C GLY A 268 -30.05 18.96 8.22
N SER A 269 -29.21 18.25 7.48
CA SER A 269 -29.60 17.17 6.57
C SER A 269 -28.42 16.20 6.35
N TRP A 270 -28.44 15.42 5.27
CA TRP A 270 -27.31 14.60 4.83
C TRP A 270 -26.09 15.45 4.44
N THR A 271 -26.31 16.69 4.00
CA THR A 271 -25.24 17.68 3.79
C THR A 271 -25.29 18.68 4.94
N GLY A 272 -24.18 18.90 5.64
CA GLY A 272 -24.12 19.94 6.67
C GLY A 272 -22.76 20.64 6.75
N TRP A 273 -22.79 21.88 7.22
CA TRP A 273 -21.60 22.74 7.36
C TRP A 273 -21.46 23.36 8.76
N THR A 274 -22.52 23.28 9.56
CA THR A 274 -22.57 23.77 10.94
C THR A 274 -22.26 22.65 11.92
N TRP A 275 -21.22 22.84 12.73
CA TRP A 275 -20.86 21.91 13.79
C TRP A 275 -22.00 21.75 14.79
N ASN A 276 -22.30 20.50 15.14
CA ASN A 276 -23.26 20.15 16.17
C ASN A 276 -22.69 20.49 17.56
N LYS A 277 -23.13 21.60 18.15
CA LYS A 277 -22.56 22.11 19.42
C LYS A 277 -23.02 21.32 20.65
N GLU A 278 -24.06 20.51 20.52
CA GLU A 278 -24.52 19.62 21.58
C GLU A 278 -23.57 18.43 21.74
N LEU A 279 -22.98 17.94 20.63
CA LEU A 279 -21.95 16.89 20.65
C LEU A 279 -20.54 17.48 20.79
N PHE A 280 -20.29 18.64 20.18
CA PHE A 280 -18.99 19.31 20.13
C PHE A 280 -19.07 20.78 20.60
N PRO A 281 -19.24 21.02 21.92
CA PRO A 281 -19.43 22.38 22.45
C PRO A 281 -18.30 23.36 22.09
N ASP A 282 -17.06 22.86 22.01
CA ASP A 282 -15.89 23.60 21.51
C ASP A 282 -14.99 22.68 20.68
N TYR A 283 -15.41 22.42 19.44
CA TYR A 283 -14.65 21.58 18.51
C TYR A 283 -13.23 22.11 18.25
N ARG A 284 -12.98 23.43 18.34
CA ARG A 284 -11.64 23.99 18.12
C ARG A 284 -10.69 23.59 19.24
N LYS A 285 -11.17 23.61 20.49
CA LYS A 285 -10.42 23.09 21.62
C LYS A 285 -10.20 21.59 21.51
N LEU A 286 -11.21 20.82 21.12
CA LEU A 286 -11.08 19.38 20.88
C LEU A 286 -9.96 19.06 19.88
N LEU A 287 -10.02 19.65 18.68
CA LEU A 287 -9.04 19.41 17.62
C LEU A 287 -7.63 19.82 18.04
N LYS A 288 -7.50 20.93 18.79
CA LYS A 288 -6.22 21.37 19.35
C LYS A 288 -5.67 20.36 20.36
N ASP A 289 -6.50 19.87 21.26
CA ASP A 289 -6.09 18.92 22.30
C ASP A 289 -5.69 17.57 21.68
N LEU A 290 -6.49 17.01 20.76
CA LEU A 290 -6.17 15.76 20.04
C LEU A 290 -4.81 15.81 19.32
N LYS A 291 -4.48 16.98 18.76
CA LYS A 291 -3.21 17.21 18.07
C LYS A 291 -2.05 17.42 19.05
N ALA A 292 -2.30 18.05 20.20
CA ALA A 292 -1.27 18.30 21.21
C ALA A 292 -0.87 17.02 21.96
N ASP A 293 -1.84 16.16 22.28
CA ASP A 293 -1.62 14.98 23.11
C ASP A 293 -0.86 13.89 22.33
N ASN A 294 -1.27 13.59 21.09
CA ASN A 294 -0.72 12.47 20.30
C ASN A 294 -0.30 12.82 18.87
N GLY A 295 -0.42 14.08 18.45
CA GLY A 295 -0.14 14.47 17.07
C GLY A 295 -1.11 13.87 16.05
N LEU A 296 -2.34 13.55 16.49
CA LEU A 296 -3.38 12.94 15.65
C LEU A 296 -3.76 13.82 14.47
N ARG A 297 -4.05 13.17 13.35
CA ARG A 297 -4.66 13.79 12.18
C ARG A 297 -6.15 13.55 12.19
N VAL A 298 -6.93 14.59 11.89
CA VAL A 298 -8.39 14.52 11.93
C VAL A 298 -8.97 14.83 10.55
N THR A 299 -9.93 14.02 10.13
CA THR A 299 -10.73 14.24 8.92
C THR A 299 -12.22 14.10 9.23
N LEU A 300 -13.04 14.74 8.42
CA LEU A 300 -14.50 14.70 8.51
C LEU A 300 -15.07 14.00 7.28
N ASN A 301 -16.10 13.18 7.48
CA ASN A 301 -16.98 12.73 6.41
C ASN A 301 -17.79 13.92 5.87
N LEU A 302 -17.75 14.13 4.55
CA LEU A 302 -18.48 15.16 3.84
C LEU A 302 -19.35 14.55 2.74
N HIS A 303 -20.63 14.95 2.72
CA HIS A 303 -21.53 14.75 1.58
C HIS A 303 -21.99 16.10 1.02
N PRO A 304 -21.18 16.78 0.17
CA PRO A 304 -21.47 18.15 -0.25
C PRO A 304 -22.72 18.35 -1.14
N ALA A 305 -23.43 17.29 -1.50
CA ALA A 305 -24.34 17.25 -2.65
C ALA A 305 -25.52 18.24 -2.63
N GLU A 306 -26.05 18.59 -1.46
CA GLU A 306 -27.19 19.53 -1.37
C GLU A 306 -26.78 21.00 -1.42
N GLY A 307 -25.48 21.31 -1.38
CA GLY A 307 -24.98 22.69 -1.36
C GLY A 307 -25.09 23.33 0.02
N VAL A 308 -25.49 24.60 0.09
CA VAL A 308 -25.56 25.36 1.36
C VAL A 308 -26.99 25.85 1.59
N ARG A 309 -27.58 25.38 2.70
CA ARG A 309 -28.96 25.69 3.11
C ARG A 309 -28.99 26.94 4.00
N SER A 310 -30.14 27.61 4.07
CA SER A 310 -30.28 28.89 4.76
C SER A 310 -30.17 28.84 6.29
N TYR A 311 -30.23 27.64 6.87
CA TYR A 311 -30.01 27.43 8.31
C TYR A 311 -28.54 27.26 8.70
N GLU A 312 -27.63 27.13 7.72
CA GLU A 312 -26.20 26.97 7.99
C GLU A 312 -25.56 28.28 8.46
N GLU A 313 -24.65 28.21 9.45
CA GLU A 313 -23.97 29.38 9.99
C GLU A 313 -23.20 30.17 8.92
N GLN A 314 -22.73 29.49 7.87
CA GLN A 314 -21.93 30.07 6.80
C GLN A 314 -22.78 30.56 5.60
N TYR A 315 -24.10 30.33 5.62
CA TYR A 315 -24.98 30.58 4.48
C TYR A 315 -24.89 32.01 3.96
N GLU A 316 -24.98 33.02 4.83
CA GLU A 316 -25.03 34.41 4.36
C GLU A 316 -23.77 34.81 3.58
N ALA A 317 -22.59 34.36 4.02
CA ALA A 317 -21.33 34.64 3.34
C ALA A 317 -21.29 33.95 1.98
N VAL A 318 -21.70 32.68 1.92
CA VAL A 318 -21.73 31.91 0.67
C VAL A 318 -22.77 32.46 -0.31
N ALA A 319 -23.94 32.89 0.17
CA ALA A 319 -24.99 33.49 -0.64
C ALA A 319 -24.51 34.80 -1.28
N ARG A 320 -23.91 35.71 -0.48
CA ARG A 320 -23.35 36.98 -0.98
C ARG A 320 -22.26 36.75 -2.03
N ASP A 321 -21.32 35.84 -1.77
CA ASP A 321 -20.23 35.50 -2.71
C ASP A 321 -20.75 34.88 -4.02
N ASN A 322 -21.99 34.37 -4.04
CA ASN A 322 -22.66 33.81 -5.22
C ASN A 322 -23.78 34.70 -5.78
N GLY A 323 -23.87 35.97 -5.35
CA GLY A 323 -24.82 36.95 -5.88
C GLY A 323 -26.28 36.70 -5.47
N VAL A 324 -26.50 35.96 -4.38
CA VAL A 324 -27.83 35.71 -3.81
C VAL A 324 -28.02 36.58 -2.58
N ASP A 325 -29.15 37.29 -2.50
CA ASP A 325 -29.53 38.06 -1.32
C ASP A 325 -29.90 37.09 -0.17
N PRO A 326 -29.13 37.08 0.95
CA PRO A 326 -29.41 36.18 2.08
C PRO A 326 -30.81 36.32 2.67
N ALA A 327 -31.47 37.49 2.52
CA ALA A 327 -32.83 37.71 3.03
C ALA A 327 -33.87 36.82 2.32
N THR A 328 -33.60 36.40 1.08
CA THR A 328 -34.49 35.51 0.32
C THR A 328 -34.47 34.07 0.84
N LYS A 329 -33.45 33.68 1.61
CA LYS A 329 -33.20 32.30 2.07
C LYS A 329 -33.13 31.28 0.93
N GLN A 330 -32.86 31.73 -0.29
CA GLN A 330 -32.66 30.86 -1.45
C GLN A 330 -31.44 29.96 -1.23
N GLU A 331 -31.63 28.66 -1.31
CA GLU A 331 -30.55 27.68 -1.15
C GLU A 331 -29.53 27.78 -2.28
N ILE A 332 -28.26 27.61 -1.94
CA ILE A 332 -27.16 27.66 -2.91
C ILE A 332 -26.82 26.22 -3.33
N PRO A 333 -27.14 25.78 -4.56
CA PRO A 333 -26.92 24.41 -4.97
C PRO A 333 -25.43 24.10 -5.10
N TRP A 334 -25.05 22.86 -4.80
CA TRP A 334 -23.71 22.37 -5.13
C TRP A 334 -23.53 22.19 -6.63
N ILE A 335 -22.53 22.87 -7.19
CA ILE A 335 -22.12 22.78 -8.60
C ILE A 335 -20.59 22.71 -8.64
N SER A 336 -20.05 21.51 -8.86
CA SER A 336 -18.62 21.23 -8.78
C SER A 336 -17.81 21.99 -9.82
N SER A 337 -18.38 22.25 -11.00
CA SER A 337 -17.77 23.01 -12.09
C SER A 337 -17.86 24.53 -11.93
N LYS A 338 -18.57 25.06 -10.94
CA LYS A 338 -18.71 26.51 -10.76
C LYS A 338 -17.58 27.07 -9.88
N LYS A 339 -16.53 27.60 -10.53
CA LYS A 339 -15.29 28.09 -9.88
C LYS A 339 -15.56 29.10 -8.75
N SER A 340 -16.52 30.02 -8.93
CA SER A 340 -16.86 31.02 -7.90
C SER A 340 -17.49 30.38 -6.65
N PHE A 341 -18.38 29.42 -6.85
CA PHE A 341 -19.02 28.68 -5.76
C PHE A 341 -18.00 27.86 -4.98
N ILE A 342 -17.15 27.10 -5.67
CA ILE A 342 -16.10 26.30 -5.03
C ILE A 342 -15.11 27.18 -4.26
N LYS A 343 -14.68 28.32 -4.82
CA LYS A 343 -13.84 29.29 -4.09
C LYS A 343 -14.55 29.82 -2.84
N SER A 344 -15.84 30.12 -2.91
CA SER A 344 -16.65 30.53 -1.76
C SER A 344 -16.74 29.43 -0.69
N MET A 345 -16.94 28.17 -1.08
CA MET A 345 -16.99 27.04 -0.15
C MET A 345 -15.67 26.86 0.60
N PHE A 346 -14.53 26.91 -0.10
CA PHE A 346 -13.24 26.84 0.58
C PHE A 346 -13.02 28.04 1.51
N LYS A 347 -13.26 29.26 1.03
CA LYS A 347 -13.05 30.48 1.81
C LYS A 347 -13.88 30.52 3.09
N ASN A 348 -15.18 30.24 2.98
CA ASN A 348 -16.15 30.51 4.06
C ASN A 348 -16.46 29.30 4.94
N VAL A 349 -16.20 28.07 4.46
CA VAL A 349 -16.57 26.83 5.17
C VAL A 349 -15.35 25.97 5.47
N LEU A 350 -14.67 25.47 4.45
CA LEU A 350 -13.68 24.41 4.59
C LEU A 350 -12.34 24.91 5.16
N MET A 351 -11.82 26.05 4.69
CA MET A 351 -10.56 26.61 5.22
C MET A 351 -10.68 27.03 6.69
N PRO A 352 -11.78 27.63 7.17
CA PRO A 352 -11.99 27.85 8.60
C PRO A 352 -11.92 26.58 9.46
N MET A 353 -12.43 25.45 8.95
CA MET A 353 -12.33 24.14 9.60
C MET A 353 -10.91 23.56 9.52
N ASN A 354 -10.21 23.72 8.38
CA ASN A 354 -8.81 23.33 8.27
C ASN A 354 -7.92 24.10 9.24
N ASN A 355 -8.12 25.42 9.34
CA ASN A 355 -7.42 26.28 10.30
C ASN A 355 -7.74 25.93 11.76
N ALA A 356 -8.88 25.27 12.01
CA ALA A 356 -9.24 24.76 13.33
C ALA A 356 -8.52 23.46 13.70
N GLY A 357 -8.01 22.70 12.72
CA GLY A 357 -7.29 21.45 12.95
C GLY A 357 -7.71 20.28 12.06
N ILE A 358 -8.64 20.44 11.12
CA ILE A 358 -8.95 19.37 10.14
C ILE A 358 -7.81 19.26 9.11
N ASP A 359 -7.16 18.09 9.04
CA ASP A 359 -5.97 17.87 8.22
C ASP A 359 -6.31 17.49 6.77
N PHE A 360 -7.40 16.76 6.53
CA PHE A 360 -7.84 16.41 5.18
C PHE A 360 -9.35 16.12 5.14
N TRP A 361 -9.86 15.67 3.98
CA TRP A 361 -11.29 15.52 3.74
C TRP A 361 -11.64 14.11 3.28
N TRP A 362 -12.60 13.48 3.97
CA TRP A 362 -13.31 12.31 3.45
C TRP A 362 -14.50 12.82 2.64
N LEU A 363 -14.39 12.73 1.32
CA LEU A 363 -15.51 12.98 0.45
C LEU A 363 -16.22 11.64 0.28
N ASP A 364 -17.50 11.56 0.60
CA ASP A 364 -18.30 10.35 0.37
C ASP A 364 -19.41 10.63 -0.64
N TRP A 365 -18.97 10.89 -1.88
CA TRP A 365 -19.87 11.26 -2.95
C TRP A 365 -20.58 10.02 -3.51
N GLN A 366 -21.79 9.74 -3.04
CA GLN A 366 -22.67 8.68 -3.53
C GLN A 366 -23.78 9.18 -4.46
N GLN A 367 -23.87 10.49 -4.68
CA GLN A 367 -24.98 11.15 -5.40
C GLN A 367 -24.74 11.12 -6.92
N GLU A 368 -25.02 12.22 -7.61
CA GLU A 368 -25.03 12.25 -9.07
C GLU A 368 -23.64 12.02 -9.69
N PRO A 369 -23.51 11.16 -10.72
CA PRO A 369 -22.22 10.86 -11.34
C PRO A 369 -21.62 12.05 -12.08
N PHE A 370 -22.45 12.95 -12.61
CA PHE A 370 -22.02 14.07 -13.46
C PHE A 370 -22.40 15.43 -12.90
N ASP A 371 -21.57 16.43 -13.18
CA ASP A 371 -21.81 17.83 -12.85
C ASP A 371 -23.08 18.38 -13.53
N LYS A 372 -23.72 19.35 -12.87
CA LYS A 372 -25.00 19.94 -13.31
C LYS A 372 -24.86 20.94 -14.47
N GLU A 373 -23.74 21.62 -14.59
CA GLU A 373 -23.52 22.66 -15.61
C GLU A 373 -22.62 22.18 -16.76
N VAL A 374 -21.61 21.35 -16.46
CA VAL A 374 -20.70 20.80 -17.48
C VAL A 374 -21.07 19.34 -17.79
N LYS A 375 -21.72 19.15 -18.94
CA LYS A 375 -22.17 17.83 -19.42
C LYS A 375 -21.03 16.81 -19.44
N ASN A 376 -21.28 15.62 -18.89
CA ASN A 376 -20.35 14.47 -18.79
C ASN A 376 -19.12 14.67 -17.88
N LEU A 377 -18.99 15.80 -17.18
CA LEU A 377 -17.93 15.98 -16.20
C LEU A 377 -18.21 15.10 -14.98
N SER A 378 -17.40 14.06 -14.77
CA SER A 378 -17.52 13.21 -13.58
C SER A 378 -17.31 14.02 -12.30
N ASN A 379 -18.32 14.07 -11.43
CA ASN A 379 -18.18 14.69 -10.10
C ASN A 379 -17.07 13.99 -9.32
N THR A 380 -16.97 12.66 -9.42
CA THR A 380 -15.97 11.91 -8.68
C THR A 380 -14.55 12.30 -9.09
N TRP A 381 -14.28 12.34 -10.40
CA TRP A 381 -12.96 12.74 -10.91
C TRP A 381 -12.65 14.19 -10.53
N TRP A 382 -13.61 15.09 -10.71
CA TRP A 382 -13.44 16.53 -10.56
C TRP A 382 -13.29 16.97 -9.11
N LEU A 383 -14.05 16.40 -8.18
CA LEU A 383 -13.93 16.67 -6.75
C LEU A 383 -12.56 16.22 -6.21
N ASN A 384 -12.05 15.07 -6.68
CA ASN A 384 -10.70 14.62 -6.34
C ASN A 384 -9.64 15.65 -6.74
N TYR A 385 -9.73 16.17 -7.97
CA TYR A 385 -8.85 17.24 -8.42
C TYR A 385 -9.00 18.52 -7.57
N ILE A 386 -10.22 19.00 -7.38
CA ILE A 386 -10.49 20.27 -6.68
C ILE A 386 -9.92 20.23 -5.26
N PHE A 387 -10.31 19.23 -4.46
CA PHE A 387 -9.91 19.19 -3.06
C PHE A 387 -8.41 18.99 -2.91
N PHE A 388 -7.82 18.08 -3.70
CA PHE A 388 -6.39 17.81 -3.68
C PHE A 388 -5.58 19.04 -4.10
N SER A 389 -5.89 19.64 -5.26
CA SER A 389 -5.16 20.79 -5.78
C SER A 389 -5.33 22.05 -4.92
N GLN A 390 -6.48 22.22 -4.24
CA GLN A 390 -6.64 23.29 -3.26
C GLN A 390 -5.66 23.14 -2.09
N MET A 391 -5.51 21.93 -1.54
CA MET A 391 -4.51 21.67 -0.49
C MET A 391 -3.07 21.83 -1.02
N GLU A 392 -2.82 21.40 -2.25
CA GLU A 392 -1.53 21.57 -2.93
C GLU A 392 -1.17 23.04 -3.18
N ARG A 393 -2.14 23.93 -3.36
CA ARG A 393 -1.89 25.36 -3.55
C ARG A 393 -1.68 26.12 -2.24
N GLU A 394 -2.50 25.85 -1.23
CA GLU A 394 -2.59 26.73 -0.05
C GLU A 394 -1.73 26.30 1.15
N ARG A 395 -1.21 25.06 1.15
CA ARG A 395 -0.51 24.49 2.32
C ARG A 395 0.99 24.37 2.14
N GLN A 396 1.70 23.94 3.18
CA GLN A 396 3.09 23.48 3.08
C GLN A 396 3.23 21.98 3.37
N THR A 397 2.14 21.33 3.78
CA THR A 397 2.06 19.89 3.98
C THR A 397 1.51 19.16 2.76
N ARG A 398 1.67 17.83 2.69
CA ARG A 398 1.21 17.05 1.54
C ARG A 398 -0.31 17.06 1.45
N PRO A 399 -0.87 17.26 0.25
CA PRO A 399 -2.28 17.00 0.03
C PRO A 399 -2.57 15.50 0.22
N LEU A 400 -3.67 15.22 0.90
CA LEU A 400 -4.25 13.89 1.04
C LEU A 400 -5.76 14.08 0.90
N ILE A 401 -6.44 13.29 0.08
CA ILE A 401 -7.90 13.21 0.11
C ILE A 401 -8.29 11.80 0.54
N TYR A 402 -9.55 11.59 0.87
CA TYR A 402 -10.08 10.26 1.07
C TYR A 402 -11.41 10.16 0.33
N HIS A 403 -11.43 9.47 -0.82
CA HIS A 403 -12.57 9.45 -1.73
C HIS A 403 -12.44 8.29 -2.74
N ARG A 404 -13.33 8.18 -3.71
CA ARG A 404 -13.49 7.06 -4.64
C ARG A 404 -12.67 7.21 -5.92
N TRP A 405 -12.51 6.10 -6.66
CA TRP A 405 -11.84 6.08 -7.97
C TRP A 405 -12.65 6.87 -9.01
N GLY A 406 -12.02 7.87 -9.63
CA GLY A 406 -12.65 8.72 -10.64
C GLY A 406 -12.37 8.35 -12.10
N GLY A 407 -11.52 7.34 -12.35
CA GLY A 407 -11.04 6.98 -13.69
C GLY A 407 -9.56 7.35 -13.93
N LEU A 408 -9.06 7.07 -15.14
CA LEU A 408 -7.66 7.34 -15.49
C LEU A 408 -7.27 8.82 -15.28
N GLY A 409 -6.05 9.04 -14.80
CA GLY A 409 -5.52 10.34 -14.38
C GLY A 409 -5.79 10.68 -12.91
N ASN A 410 -6.74 10.00 -12.27
CA ASN A 410 -7.10 10.24 -10.87
C ASN A 410 -6.15 9.54 -9.88
N HIS A 411 -5.23 8.69 -10.36
CA HIS A 411 -4.10 8.17 -9.57
C HIS A 411 -3.23 9.27 -8.95
N ARG A 412 -3.32 10.50 -9.49
CA ARG A 412 -2.67 11.69 -8.94
C ARG A 412 -3.32 12.23 -7.67
N TYR A 413 -4.52 11.77 -7.29
CA TYR A 413 -5.29 12.33 -6.18
C TYR A 413 -5.74 11.20 -5.25
N GLN A 414 -4.82 10.71 -4.44
CA GLN A 414 -5.01 9.60 -3.49
C GLN A 414 -5.46 10.14 -2.13
N VAL A 415 -6.16 9.38 -1.28
CA VAL A 415 -6.37 7.92 -1.15
C VAL A 415 -7.78 7.47 -1.55
N GLY A 416 -7.89 6.23 -2.02
CA GLY A 416 -9.13 5.52 -2.35
C GLY A 416 -9.96 5.04 -1.15
N PHE A 417 -11.29 5.22 -1.18
CA PHE A 417 -12.29 4.60 -0.30
C PHE A 417 -13.05 3.52 -1.06
N SER A 418 -12.85 2.25 -0.68
CA SER A 418 -13.46 1.16 -1.44
C SER A 418 -14.97 1.03 -1.27
N GLY A 419 -15.62 1.74 -0.34
CA GLY A 419 -17.07 1.70 -0.20
C GLY A 419 -17.64 0.65 0.75
N ASP A 420 -18.97 0.60 0.75
CA ASP A 420 -19.81 -0.05 1.77
C ASP A 420 -19.97 -1.56 1.51
N THR A 421 -18.86 -2.31 1.63
CA THR A 421 -18.85 -3.77 1.45
C THR A 421 -19.58 -4.55 2.55
N PHE A 422 -20.14 -5.70 2.22
CA PHE A 422 -20.76 -6.60 3.19
C PHE A 422 -19.71 -7.29 4.08
N ILE A 423 -20.04 -7.48 5.36
CA ILE A 423 -19.25 -8.22 6.34
C ILE A 423 -19.39 -9.72 6.04
N SER A 424 -18.48 -10.26 5.22
CA SER A 424 -18.46 -11.67 4.84
C SER A 424 -17.05 -12.15 4.47
N TRP A 425 -16.85 -13.47 4.52
CA TRP A 425 -15.62 -14.10 4.02
C TRP A 425 -15.42 -13.89 2.51
N ALA A 426 -16.53 -13.85 1.74
CA ALA A 426 -16.46 -13.58 0.31
C ALA A 426 -15.92 -12.18 0.00
N SER A 427 -16.32 -11.17 0.78
CA SER A 427 -15.81 -9.80 0.66
C SER A 427 -14.35 -9.70 1.06
N LEU A 428 -13.93 -10.36 2.15
CA LEU A 428 -12.51 -10.46 2.51
C LEU A 428 -11.70 -11.11 1.38
N ASP A 429 -12.17 -12.22 0.79
CA ASP A 429 -11.52 -12.85 -0.35
C ASP A 429 -11.37 -11.89 -1.54
N TYR A 430 -12.47 -11.25 -1.95
CA TYR A 430 -12.47 -10.38 -3.11
C TYR A 430 -11.65 -9.12 -2.94
N GLN A 431 -11.65 -8.51 -1.74
CA GLN A 431 -10.87 -7.30 -1.46
C GLN A 431 -9.37 -7.52 -1.65
N THR A 432 -8.86 -8.74 -1.43
CA THR A 432 -7.43 -9.05 -1.63
C THR A 432 -7.04 -8.96 -3.10
N TYR A 433 -7.87 -9.51 -3.99
CA TYR A 433 -7.74 -9.38 -5.44
C TYR A 433 -7.97 -7.94 -5.91
N PHE A 434 -9.02 -7.27 -5.42
CA PHE A 434 -9.35 -5.89 -5.78
C PHE A 434 -8.19 -4.93 -5.46
N ASN A 435 -7.60 -5.06 -4.27
CA ASN A 435 -6.53 -4.19 -3.80
C ASN A 435 -5.27 -4.30 -4.67
N SER A 436 -4.80 -5.52 -4.98
CA SER A 436 -3.62 -5.70 -5.81
C SER A 436 -3.88 -5.33 -7.28
N THR A 437 -5.07 -5.64 -7.82
CA THR A 437 -5.41 -5.37 -9.22
C THR A 437 -5.51 -3.86 -9.51
N ALA A 438 -5.89 -3.04 -8.53
CA ALA A 438 -5.93 -1.59 -8.69
C ALA A 438 -4.56 -0.96 -9.02
N SER A 439 -3.46 -1.66 -8.74
CA SER A 439 -2.12 -1.25 -9.15
C SER A 439 -1.92 -1.19 -10.66
N ASN A 440 -2.74 -1.91 -11.44
CA ASN A 440 -2.73 -1.86 -12.91
C ASN A 440 -3.18 -0.51 -13.48
N VAL A 441 -3.70 0.38 -12.65
CA VAL A 441 -4.08 1.76 -13.01
C VAL A 441 -3.43 2.80 -12.09
N LEU A 442 -2.38 2.39 -11.35
CA LEU A 442 -1.65 3.22 -10.39
C LEU A 442 -2.54 3.76 -9.26
N TYR A 443 -3.73 3.20 -9.05
CA TYR A 443 -4.62 3.59 -7.96
C TYR A 443 -4.45 2.62 -6.78
N GLY A 444 -3.20 2.46 -6.36
CA GLY A 444 -2.80 1.43 -5.41
C GLY A 444 -2.93 1.80 -3.95
N TYR A 445 -3.36 3.02 -3.58
CA TYR A 445 -3.58 3.40 -2.18
C TYR A 445 -5.07 3.34 -1.84
N TRP A 446 -5.59 2.13 -1.63
CA TRP A 446 -6.94 1.91 -1.11
C TRP A 446 -6.96 1.83 0.41
N SER A 447 -8.00 2.43 0.98
CA SER A 447 -8.48 2.19 2.33
C SER A 447 -9.82 1.45 2.24
N HIS A 448 -9.82 0.23 2.76
CA HIS A 448 -11.00 -0.60 2.94
C HIS A 448 -11.66 -0.32 4.29
N ASP A 449 -12.93 -0.67 4.43
CA ASP A 449 -13.56 -0.86 5.74
C ASP A 449 -13.05 -2.18 6.31
N ILE A 450 -11.97 -2.16 7.08
CA ILE A 450 -11.40 -3.41 7.62
C ILE A 450 -12.40 -4.03 8.60
N GLY A 451 -12.74 -5.30 8.34
CA GLY A 451 -13.84 -6.02 8.99
C GLY A 451 -15.20 -5.85 8.31
N GLY A 452 -15.29 -5.17 7.17
CA GLY A 452 -16.51 -4.91 6.38
C GLY A 452 -17.40 -3.78 6.93
N HIS A 453 -18.32 -3.26 6.11
CA HIS A 453 -19.15 -2.11 6.44
C HIS A 453 -20.47 -2.48 7.14
N GLN A 454 -21.22 -3.43 6.54
CA GLN A 454 -22.63 -3.69 6.84
C GLN A 454 -23.05 -5.16 6.65
N GLY A 455 -24.34 -5.45 6.93
CA GLY A 455 -24.99 -6.72 6.61
C GLY A 455 -25.13 -7.70 7.77
N VAL A 456 -24.56 -7.38 8.93
CA VAL A 456 -24.68 -8.15 10.18
C VAL A 456 -24.81 -7.20 11.36
N ASP A 457 -25.36 -7.70 12.47
CA ASP A 457 -25.51 -6.91 13.70
C ASP A 457 -24.26 -6.92 14.60
N HIS A 458 -23.44 -7.96 14.48
CA HIS A 458 -22.22 -8.17 15.26
C HIS A 458 -21.14 -8.77 14.37
N ILE A 459 -19.88 -8.38 14.59
CA ILE A 459 -18.75 -8.91 13.83
C ILE A 459 -18.27 -10.24 14.42
N ASP A 460 -18.04 -11.23 13.56
CA ASP A 460 -17.34 -12.46 13.94
C ASP A 460 -15.88 -12.12 14.28
N PRO A 461 -15.40 -12.40 15.52
CA PRO A 461 -14.02 -12.11 15.91
C PRO A 461 -12.97 -12.76 15.00
N GLU A 462 -13.23 -13.96 14.48
CA GLU A 462 -12.29 -14.64 13.58
C GLU A 462 -12.14 -13.88 12.27
N LEU A 463 -13.28 -13.58 11.62
CA LEU A 463 -13.32 -12.80 10.39
C LEU A 463 -12.65 -11.44 10.60
N TYR A 464 -12.89 -10.76 11.73
CA TYR A 464 -12.27 -9.47 12.01
C TYR A 464 -10.75 -9.57 12.12
N VAL A 465 -10.22 -10.57 12.84
CA VAL A 465 -8.78 -10.80 12.94
C VAL A 465 -8.17 -11.05 11.56
N ARG A 466 -8.78 -11.92 10.74
CA ARG A 466 -8.26 -12.19 9.38
C ARG A 466 -8.28 -10.95 8.49
N TRP A 467 -9.31 -10.12 8.62
CA TRP A 467 -9.39 -8.86 7.88
C TRP A 467 -8.37 -7.82 8.37
N MET A 468 -8.13 -7.75 9.68
CA MET A 468 -7.10 -6.88 10.27
C MET A 468 -5.69 -7.31 9.84
N GLN A 469 -5.43 -8.62 9.76
CA GLN A 469 -4.18 -9.15 9.20
C GLN A 469 -4.00 -8.72 7.74
N PHE A 470 -5.05 -8.83 6.90
CA PHE A 470 -5.02 -8.29 5.54
C PHE A 470 -4.80 -6.78 5.50
N GLY A 471 -5.48 -6.03 6.38
CA GLY A 471 -5.35 -4.58 6.47
C GLY A 471 -3.93 -4.11 6.80
N ALA A 472 -3.20 -4.83 7.66
CA ALA A 472 -1.82 -4.49 8.02
C ALA A 472 -0.86 -4.56 6.82
N PHE A 473 -1.17 -5.43 5.85
CA PHE A 473 -0.44 -5.60 4.58
C PHE A 473 -1.19 -5.00 3.38
N SER A 474 -2.15 -4.12 3.64
CA SER A 474 -2.81 -3.26 2.65
C SER A 474 -2.18 -1.86 2.68
N PRO A 475 -2.44 -1.00 1.67
CA PRO A 475 -1.85 0.33 1.62
C PRO A 475 -2.24 1.22 2.82
N ILE A 476 -3.51 1.18 3.23
CA ILE A 476 -4.04 1.94 4.37
C ILE A 476 -4.79 0.98 5.32
N LEU A 477 -4.46 1.00 6.61
CA LEU A 477 -5.13 0.21 7.64
C LEU A 477 -6.16 1.10 8.37
N ARG A 478 -7.45 0.90 8.07
CA ARG A 478 -8.55 1.63 8.70
C ARG A 478 -9.69 0.71 9.10
N SER A 479 -10.08 0.74 10.37
CA SER A 479 -11.33 0.13 10.80
C SER A 479 -12.48 1.12 10.60
N HIS A 480 -13.62 0.64 10.13
CA HIS A 480 -14.84 1.42 9.93
C HIS A 480 -16.06 0.51 9.74
N SER A 481 -17.25 0.96 10.13
CA SER A 481 -18.52 0.28 9.88
C SER A 481 -19.68 1.23 9.96
N THR A 482 -20.83 0.77 9.47
CA THR A 482 -22.12 1.47 9.59
C THR A 482 -22.58 1.64 11.04
N LYS A 483 -23.60 2.49 11.24
CA LYS A 483 -24.16 2.90 12.54
C LYS A 483 -25.08 1.84 13.15
N ILE A 484 -24.53 0.66 13.42
CA ILE A 484 -25.18 -0.42 14.17
C ILE A 484 -24.50 -0.57 15.53
N ALA A 485 -25.29 -0.64 16.60
CA ALA A 485 -24.79 -0.63 17.98
C ALA A 485 -23.84 -1.81 18.27
N GLY A 486 -24.17 -3.03 17.82
CA GLY A 486 -23.39 -4.24 18.02
C GLY A 486 -22.14 -4.37 17.13
N LEU A 487 -21.97 -3.50 16.12
CA LEU A 487 -20.78 -3.44 15.28
C LEU A 487 -19.67 -2.62 15.95
N THR A 488 -19.15 -3.15 17.05
CA THR A 488 -17.95 -2.63 17.73
C THR A 488 -16.69 -3.21 17.11
N LYS A 489 -15.64 -2.40 16.95
CA LYS A 489 -14.37 -2.75 16.30
C LYS A 489 -13.14 -2.41 17.15
N GLU A 490 -13.37 -1.82 18.31
CA GLU A 490 -12.37 -1.41 19.28
C GLU A 490 -11.64 -2.67 19.77
N PRO A 491 -10.31 -2.77 19.67
CA PRO A 491 -9.60 -4.02 20.00
C PRO A 491 -9.84 -4.53 21.43
N TRP A 492 -10.12 -3.64 22.39
CA TRP A 492 -10.32 -3.98 23.80
C TRP A 492 -11.72 -4.49 24.15
N VAL A 493 -12.68 -4.50 23.21
CA VAL A 493 -14.02 -5.07 23.47
C VAL A 493 -14.08 -6.59 23.25
N PHE A 494 -13.05 -7.16 22.62
CA PHE A 494 -12.94 -8.60 22.36
C PHE A 494 -12.31 -9.34 23.54
N SER A 495 -12.30 -10.68 23.47
CA SER A 495 -11.58 -11.50 24.45
C SER A 495 -10.09 -11.15 24.50
N ASN A 496 -9.41 -11.42 25.62
CA ASN A 496 -7.99 -11.11 25.78
C ASN A 496 -7.13 -11.68 24.64
N GLU A 497 -7.37 -12.93 24.20
CA GLU A 497 -6.63 -13.53 23.08
C GLU A 497 -6.81 -12.72 21.78
N VAL A 498 -8.05 -12.35 21.45
CA VAL A 498 -8.34 -11.56 20.23
C VAL A 498 -7.79 -10.15 20.36
N SER A 499 -7.94 -9.51 21.53
CA SER A 499 -7.42 -8.16 21.80
C SER A 499 -5.91 -8.09 21.65
N ASP A 500 -5.18 -9.07 22.19
CA ASP A 500 -3.73 -9.17 22.07
C ASP A 500 -3.28 -9.37 20.61
N ILE A 501 -4.01 -10.21 19.85
CA ILE A 501 -3.74 -10.41 18.42
C ILE A 501 -3.97 -9.11 17.64
N LEU A 502 -5.10 -8.42 17.86
CA LEU A 502 -5.42 -7.16 17.19
C LEU A 502 -4.39 -6.07 17.52
N ARG A 503 -3.98 -5.94 18.79
CA ARG A 503 -2.90 -5.03 19.20
C ARG A 503 -1.59 -5.40 18.51
N GLY A 504 -1.24 -6.67 18.44
CA GLY A 504 -0.04 -7.16 17.75
C GLY A 504 -0.03 -6.81 16.26
N ILE A 505 -1.16 -7.01 15.57
CA ILE A 505 -1.33 -6.65 14.15
C ILE A 505 -1.12 -5.15 13.94
N ILE A 506 -1.78 -4.32 14.75
CA ILE A 506 -1.64 -2.86 14.64
C ILE A 506 -0.19 -2.45 14.91
N ARG A 507 0.48 -3.01 15.92
CA ARG A 507 1.89 -2.66 16.21
C ARG A 507 2.84 -3.11 15.10
N GLN A 508 2.63 -4.31 14.54
CA GLN A 508 3.37 -4.80 13.38
C GLN A 508 3.29 -3.82 12.21
N ARG A 509 2.11 -3.24 11.96
CA ARG A 509 1.95 -2.20 10.93
C ARG A 509 2.90 -1.02 11.16
N TYR A 510 3.00 -0.52 12.39
CA TYR A 510 3.89 0.61 12.73
C TYR A 510 5.36 0.21 12.63
N ASN A 511 5.73 -0.98 13.09
CA ASN A 511 7.09 -1.49 12.93
C ASN A 511 7.49 -1.48 11.45
N MET A 512 6.61 -1.88 10.54
CA MET A 512 6.94 -2.00 9.12
C MET A 512 7.01 -0.67 8.34
N VAL A 513 6.68 0.48 8.96
CA VAL A 513 6.58 1.75 8.24
C VAL A 513 7.87 2.17 7.50
N PRO A 514 9.09 1.99 8.01
CA PRO A 514 10.30 2.34 7.25
C PRO A 514 10.39 1.59 5.90
N TYR A 515 10.04 0.31 5.87
CA TYR A 515 9.92 -0.47 4.64
C TYR A 515 8.77 0.04 3.77
N ILE A 516 7.56 0.16 4.33
CA ILE A 516 6.36 0.61 3.60
C ILE A 516 6.57 1.98 2.94
N TYR A 517 7.15 2.92 3.67
CA TYR A 517 7.38 4.29 3.23
C TYR A 517 8.47 4.36 2.14
N THR A 518 9.49 3.48 2.22
CA THR A 518 10.47 3.30 1.15
C THR A 518 9.81 2.77 -0.12
N MET A 519 8.93 1.78 -0.01
CA MET A 519 8.17 1.26 -1.15
C MET A 519 7.18 2.30 -1.70
N ALA A 520 6.61 3.16 -0.86
CA ALA A 520 5.79 4.28 -1.31
C ALA A 520 6.61 5.31 -2.12
N ARG A 521 7.87 5.58 -1.73
CA ARG A 521 8.79 6.37 -2.57
C ARG A 521 9.06 5.72 -3.91
N GLU A 522 9.28 4.41 -3.92
CA GLU A 522 9.46 3.67 -5.18
C GLU A 522 8.24 3.82 -6.08
N ALA A 523 7.04 3.75 -5.51
CA ALA A 523 5.79 3.93 -6.23
C ALA A 523 5.68 5.33 -6.86
N TYR A 524 6.13 6.38 -6.16
CA TYR A 524 6.23 7.73 -6.72
C TYR A 524 7.20 7.83 -7.91
N GLU A 525 8.35 7.14 -7.86
CA GLU A 525 9.36 7.20 -8.92
C GLU A 525 9.06 6.32 -10.13
N THR A 526 8.39 5.20 -9.91
CA THR A 526 8.27 4.12 -10.91
C THR A 526 6.83 3.83 -11.33
N GLY A 527 5.83 4.29 -10.57
CA GLY A 527 4.44 3.88 -10.73
C GLY A 527 4.11 2.50 -10.13
N LEU A 528 5.08 1.81 -9.52
CA LEU A 528 4.86 0.49 -8.91
C LEU A 528 4.32 0.62 -7.49
N SER A 529 3.00 0.49 -7.34
CA SER A 529 2.29 0.48 -6.06
C SER A 529 2.88 -0.50 -5.04
N LEU A 530 2.50 -0.31 -3.77
CA LEU A 530 2.92 -1.17 -2.66
C LEU A 530 2.43 -2.62 -2.83
N CYS A 531 1.14 -2.84 -3.10
CA CYS A 531 0.56 -4.16 -3.34
C CYS A 531 0.59 -4.48 -4.83
N ARG A 532 1.33 -5.50 -5.26
CA ARG A 532 1.62 -5.80 -6.66
C ARG A 532 1.15 -7.21 -7.02
N PRO A 533 0.32 -7.37 -8.05
CA PRO A 533 -0.02 -8.70 -8.55
C PRO A 533 1.22 -9.48 -8.97
N MET A 534 1.23 -10.79 -8.73
CA MET A 534 2.42 -11.62 -8.93
C MET A 534 2.92 -11.63 -10.39
N TYR A 535 2.01 -11.46 -11.36
CA TYR A 535 2.37 -11.42 -12.77
C TYR A 535 3.24 -10.22 -13.17
N TYR A 536 3.47 -9.24 -12.29
CA TYR A 536 4.44 -8.16 -12.55
C TYR A 536 5.88 -8.68 -12.62
N ASP A 537 6.21 -9.66 -11.79
CA ASP A 537 7.53 -10.25 -11.70
C ASP A 537 7.63 -11.57 -12.47
N TYR A 538 6.49 -12.26 -12.65
CA TYR A 538 6.44 -13.60 -13.24
C TYR A 538 5.39 -13.69 -14.36
N PRO A 539 5.46 -12.85 -15.39
CA PRO A 539 4.40 -12.76 -16.41
C PRO A 539 4.28 -14.01 -17.30
N GLU A 540 5.32 -14.84 -17.36
CA GLU A 540 5.35 -16.08 -18.15
C GLU A 540 4.85 -17.31 -17.38
N THR A 541 4.54 -17.15 -16.09
CA THR A 541 4.12 -18.26 -15.22
C THR A 541 2.63 -18.19 -14.96
N GLN A 542 1.89 -19.27 -15.25
CA GLN A 542 0.42 -19.29 -15.18
C GLN A 542 -0.07 -19.12 -13.73
N GLU A 543 0.65 -19.68 -12.76
CA GLU A 543 0.37 -19.58 -11.33
C GLU A 543 0.35 -18.12 -10.83
N ALA A 544 1.11 -17.22 -11.47
CA ALA A 544 1.09 -15.80 -11.15
C ALA A 544 -0.26 -15.12 -11.44
N TYR A 545 -1.08 -15.74 -12.30
CA TYR A 545 -2.44 -15.31 -12.63
C TYR A 545 -3.49 -16.13 -11.86
N ASP A 546 -3.26 -17.42 -11.65
CA ASP A 546 -4.22 -18.32 -10.98
C ASP A 546 -4.36 -18.01 -9.49
N TYR A 547 -3.26 -17.67 -8.81
CA TYR A 547 -3.24 -17.31 -7.38
C TYR A 547 -3.50 -15.81 -7.20
N ARG A 548 -4.63 -15.32 -7.72
CA ARG A 548 -4.97 -13.88 -7.83
C ARG A 548 -4.98 -13.07 -6.52
N ASN A 549 -5.21 -13.75 -5.39
CA ASN A 549 -5.27 -13.12 -4.06
C ASN A 549 -3.86 -12.96 -3.44
N GLN A 550 -2.85 -13.62 -4.02
CA GLN A 550 -1.46 -13.46 -3.62
C GLN A 550 -0.86 -12.21 -4.30
N TYR A 551 -0.06 -11.46 -3.56
CA TYR A 551 0.62 -10.27 -4.06
C TYR A 551 1.97 -10.06 -3.39
N MET A 552 2.88 -9.39 -4.10
CA MET A 552 4.06 -8.80 -3.50
C MET A 552 3.66 -7.52 -2.76
N PHE A 553 4.07 -7.38 -1.50
CA PHE A 553 3.99 -6.17 -0.70
C PHE A 553 5.37 -5.48 -0.73
N GLY A 554 5.59 -4.63 -1.73
CA GLY A 554 6.90 -4.09 -2.06
C GLY A 554 7.77 -5.10 -2.83
N ASN A 555 9.08 -5.10 -2.57
CA ASN A 555 10.05 -5.90 -3.31
C ASN A 555 10.33 -7.28 -2.69
N ASP A 556 10.21 -7.40 -1.36
CA ASP A 556 10.80 -8.52 -0.61
C ASP A 556 9.77 -9.35 0.17
N VAL A 557 8.58 -8.80 0.40
CA VAL A 557 7.52 -9.45 1.17
C VAL A 557 6.42 -9.90 0.22
N MET A 558 5.97 -11.14 0.35
CA MET A 558 4.85 -11.72 -0.37
C MET A 558 3.77 -12.14 0.63
N VAL A 559 2.52 -11.86 0.31
CA VAL A 559 1.37 -12.11 1.19
C VAL A 559 0.35 -12.96 0.45
N ALA A 560 -0.17 -13.99 1.13
CA ALA A 560 -1.24 -14.84 0.64
C ALA A 560 -2.39 -14.86 1.67
N PRO A 561 -3.29 -13.86 1.66
CA PRO A 561 -4.28 -13.67 2.72
C PRO A 561 -5.10 -14.93 3.05
N ALA A 562 -5.30 -15.19 4.34
CA ALA A 562 -6.19 -16.23 4.84
C ALA A 562 -7.65 -15.75 4.79
N THR A 563 -8.38 -16.09 3.73
CA THR A 563 -9.72 -15.53 3.39
C THR A 563 -10.85 -16.54 3.62
N SER A 564 -10.65 -17.55 4.46
CA SER A 564 -11.65 -18.58 4.77
C SER A 564 -11.66 -18.93 6.27
N PRO A 565 -12.82 -19.36 6.80
CA PRO A 565 -12.93 -19.77 8.20
C PRO A 565 -11.96 -20.89 8.55
N MET A 566 -11.49 -20.89 9.79
CA MET A 566 -10.68 -21.94 10.37
C MET A 566 -11.49 -23.23 10.49
N LYS A 567 -10.83 -24.35 10.21
CA LYS A 567 -11.31 -25.69 10.53
C LYS A 567 -10.33 -26.33 11.48
N ASP A 568 -10.84 -26.81 12.62
CA ASP A 568 -10.02 -27.42 13.68
C ASP A 568 -8.90 -26.50 14.17
N GLY A 569 -9.18 -25.19 14.25
CA GLY A 569 -8.25 -24.16 14.76
C GLY A 569 -7.24 -23.62 13.75
N TYR A 570 -7.34 -23.98 12.46
CA TYR A 570 -6.43 -23.52 11.42
C TYR A 570 -7.17 -23.14 10.13
N THR A 571 -6.70 -22.10 9.45
CA THR A 571 -7.06 -21.81 8.07
C THR A 571 -6.07 -22.52 7.14
N GLU A 572 -6.57 -23.30 6.19
CA GLU A 572 -5.76 -23.87 5.11
C GLU A 572 -5.60 -22.83 4.00
N VAL A 573 -4.36 -22.60 3.55
CA VAL A 573 -4.03 -21.67 2.47
C VAL A 573 -3.17 -22.38 1.45
N LYS A 574 -3.61 -22.37 0.19
CA LYS A 574 -2.77 -22.79 -0.96
C LYS A 574 -2.00 -21.59 -1.47
N VAL A 575 -0.68 -21.71 -1.52
CA VAL A 575 0.24 -20.65 -1.93
C VAL A 575 1.13 -21.15 -3.05
N TRP A 576 1.33 -20.34 -4.08
CA TRP A 576 2.38 -20.58 -5.06
C TRP A 576 3.61 -19.75 -4.71
N LEU A 577 4.72 -20.41 -4.39
CA LEU A 577 6.00 -19.74 -4.18
C LEU A 577 6.77 -19.69 -5.50
N PRO A 578 7.09 -18.49 -6.03
CA PRO A 578 7.97 -18.37 -7.20
C PRO A 578 9.36 -18.96 -6.93
N GLU A 579 10.12 -19.26 -7.98
CA GLU A 579 11.50 -19.77 -7.86
C GLU A 579 12.36 -18.90 -6.92
N GLY A 580 13.15 -19.55 -6.07
CA GLY A 580 13.97 -18.93 -5.04
C GLY A 580 13.79 -19.59 -3.68
N GLN A 581 14.29 -18.95 -2.63
CA GLN A 581 14.08 -19.37 -1.25
C GLN A 581 13.25 -18.32 -0.52
N TRP A 582 12.30 -18.78 0.28
CA TRP A 582 11.33 -17.93 0.98
C TRP A 582 11.27 -18.30 2.45
N TYR A 583 11.40 -17.33 3.33
CA TYR A 583 11.21 -17.48 4.76
C TYR A 583 9.74 -17.27 5.11
N GLU A 584 9.05 -18.29 5.62
CA GLU A 584 7.68 -18.17 6.12
C GLU A 584 7.70 -17.58 7.53
N PHE A 585 7.23 -16.33 7.65
CA PHE A 585 7.32 -15.55 8.89
C PHE A 585 6.62 -16.22 10.08
N ALA A 586 5.49 -16.91 9.83
CA ALA A 586 4.70 -17.55 10.88
C ALA A 586 5.39 -18.75 11.53
N SER A 587 6.07 -19.61 10.75
CA SER A 587 6.73 -20.80 11.28
C SER A 587 8.23 -20.59 11.53
N GLY A 588 8.84 -19.61 10.87
CA GLY A 588 10.29 -19.45 10.82
C GLY A 588 10.99 -20.48 9.92
N LYS A 589 10.26 -21.13 9.02
CA LYS A 589 10.79 -22.13 8.09
C LYS A 589 11.22 -21.49 6.77
N THR A 590 12.35 -21.93 6.23
CA THR A 590 12.83 -21.62 4.89
C THR A 590 12.25 -22.64 3.92
N LEU A 591 11.52 -22.15 2.93
CA LEU A 591 10.80 -22.93 1.93
C LEU A 591 11.45 -22.74 0.56
N GLN A 592 11.59 -23.84 -0.18
CA GLN A 592 12.01 -23.80 -1.56
C GLN A 592 10.85 -23.39 -2.46
N GLY A 593 11.08 -22.40 -3.32
CA GLY A 593 10.14 -21.92 -4.31
C GLY A 593 10.05 -22.81 -5.56
N GLY A 594 9.32 -22.33 -6.56
CA GLY A 594 9.03 -23.06 -7.80
C GLY A 594 7.92 -24.11 -7.65
N GLN A 595 7.07 -23.98 -6.63
CA GLN A 595 6.06 -24.97 -6.30
C GLN A 595 4.83 -24.36 -5.64
N VAL A 596 3.73 -25.11 -5.67
CA VAL A 596 2.52 -24.84 -4.89
C VAL A 596 2.58 -25.61 -3.59
N LEU A 597 2.33 -24.93 -2.47
CA LEU A 597 2.28 -25.51 -1.14
C LEU A 597 0.89 -25.34 -0.53
N THR A 598 0.46 -26.32 0.27
CA THR A 598 -0.65 -26.17 1.20
C THR A 598 -0.07 -25.90 2.58
N ARG A 599 -0.50 -24.81 3.22
CA ARG A 599 -0.01 -24.35 4.53
C ARG A 599 -1.18 -24.10 5.48
N TYR A 600 -0.91 -24.16 6.79
CA TYR A 600 -1.93 -24.08 7.85
C TYR A 600 -1.57 -22.98 8.84
N PHE A 601 -2.52 -22.08 9.10
CA PHE A 601 -2.29 -20.90 9.94
C PHE A 601 -3.32 -20.83 11.07
N ALA A 602 -2.83 -20.78 12.32
CA ALA A 602 -3.66 -20.47 13.47
C ALA A 602 -4.17 -19.02 13.41
N LEU A 603 -5.06 -18.64 14.33
CA LEU A 603 -5.67 -17.31 14.33
C LEU A 603 -4.64 -16.17 14.44
N ASP A 604 -3.59 -16.38 15.23
CA ASP A 604 -2.49 -15.44 15.49
C ASP A 604 -1.31 -15.59 14.51
N GLU A 605 -1.47 -16.38 13.44
CA GLU A 605 -0.49 -16.58 12.37
C GLU A 605 -1.05 -16.07 11.05
N TYR A 606 -0.22 -15.40 10.24
CA TYR A 606 -0.62 -14.88 8.94
C TYR A 606 0.33 -15.34 7.83
N PRO A 607 -0.15 -15.65 6.60
CA PRO A 607 0.69 -16.18 5.53
C PRO A 607 1.54 -15.07 4.88
N ILE A 608 2.72 -14.88 5.45
CA ILE A 608 3.73 -13.93 4.99
C ILE A 608 5.00 -14.69 4.65
N TYR A 609 5.53 -14.45 3.46
CA TYR A 609 6.73 -15.07 2.93
C TYR A 609 7.71 -13.98 2.53
N ILE A 610 8.93 -14.03 3.03
CA ILE A 610 9.94 -13.00 2.79
C ILE A 610 11.07 -13.64 1.99
N LYS A 611 11.57 -12.94 0.97
CA LYS A 611 12.73 -13.42 0.21
C LYS A 611 13.90 -13.71 1.15
N ALA A 612 14.49 -14.90 1.03
CA ALA A 612 15.61 -15.32 1.86
C ALA A 612 16.78 -14.32 1.72
N GLY A 613 17.42 -13.98 2.85
CA GLY A 613 18.50 -12.99 2.92
C GLY A 613 18.08 -11.51 2.82
N ALA A 614 16.79 -11.17 2.66
CA ALA A 614 16.36 -9.78 2.65
C ALA A 614 16.74 -9.05 3.95
N VAL A 615 16.95 -7.74 3.87
CA VAL A 615 17.11 -6.87 5.04
C VAL A 615 15.93 -5.90 5.07
N LEU A 616 15.06 -6.04 6.07
CA LEU A 616 13.87 -5.20 6.20
C LEU A 616 14.10 -4.15 7.29
N PRO A 617 14.22 -2.85 6.95
CA PRO A 617 14.23 -1.80 7.95
C PRO A 617 12.82 -1.65 8.55
N MET A 618 12.76 -1.68 9.86
CA MET A 618 11.55 -1.53 10.66
C MET A 618 11.81 -0.58 11.83
N TYR A 619 10.77 -0.09 12.49
CA TYR A 619 10.89 0.51 13.81
C TYR A 619 10.82 -0.55 14.91
N ASN A 620 11.33 -0.20 16.09
CA ASN A 620 11.11 -1.01 17.29
C ASN A 620 9.67 -0.86 17.80
N ASP A 621 9.34 -1.66 18.81
CA ASP A 621 7.98 -1.74 19.39
C ASP A 621 7.62 -0.53 20.27
N LYS A 622 8.38 0.57 20.25
CA LYS A 622 8.08 1.75 21.08
C LYS A 622 7.34 2.85 20.31
N VAL A 623 7.19 2.72 19.00
CA VAL A 623 6.56 3.73 18.16
C VAL A 623 5.05 3.73 18.35
N MET A 624 4.52 4.87 18.77
CA MET A 624 3.08 5.06 19.06
C MET A 624 2.34 5.99 18.09
N ASN A 625 3.08 6.71 17.24
CA ASN A 625 2.61 7.52 16.12
C ASN A 625 3.74 7.68 15.10
N LEU A 626 3.46 8.20 13.90
CA LEU A 626 4.44 8.32 12.82
C LEU A 626 4.95 9.75 12.59
N ASN A 627 4.94 10.59 13.63
CA ASN A 627 5.36 12.00 13.52
C ASN A 627 6.86 12.22 13.73
N GLY A 628 7.55 11.36 14.49
CA GLY A 628 8.98 11.53 14.81
C GLY A 628 9.92 11.20 13.65
N LYS A 629 11.21 11.53 13.79
CA LYS A 629 12.20 11.41 12.69
C LYS A 629 13.46 10.67 13.11
N ASP A 630 13.63 10.42 14.40
CA ASP A 630 14.82 9.91 15.06
C ASP A 630 14.60 8.54 15.73
N GLU A 631 13.49 7.88 15.40
CA GLU A 631 13.18 6.53 15.85
C GLU A 631 14.32 5.57 15.51
N THR A 632 14.56 4.62 16.42
CA THR A 632 15.51 3.53 16.18
C THR A 632 15.05 2.68 14.99
N ILE A 633 15.95 2.48 14.03
CA ILE A 633 15.73 1.56 12.90
C ILE A 633 16.28 0.18 13.25
N VAL A 634 15.41 -0.81 13.23
CA VAL A 634 15.72 -2.23 13.36
C VAL A 634 15.88 -2.85 11.97
N LEU A 635 17.09 -3.28 11.67
CA LEU A 635 17.43 -3.98 10.43
C LEU A 635 17.20 -5.48 10.64
N ASN A 636 16.06 -5.97 10.16
CA ASN A 636 15.68 -7.38 10.28
C ASN A 636 16.33 -8.16 9.14
N VAL A 637 17.35 -8.96 9.46
CA VAL A 637 18.08 -9.81 8.52
C VAL A 637 17.41 -11.17 8.47
N ILE A 638 16.86 -11.51 7.30
CA ILE A 638 16.19 -12.78 7.02
C ILE A 638 17.25 -13.85 6.69
N PRO A 639 17.15 -15.09 7.20
CA PRO A 639 18.13 -16.14 6.90
C PRO A 639 18.13 -16.53 5.40
N GLY A 640 19.23 -17.13 4.94
CA GLY A 640 19.35 -17.77 3.63
C GLY A 640 20.42 -17.15 2.71
N LYS A 641 20.07 -16.17 1.86
CA LYS A 641 20.95 -15.67 0.79
C LYS A 641 22.25 -15.08 1.35
N THR A 642 23.35 -15.27 0.61
CA THR A 642 24.69 -14.84 1.00
C THR A 642 24.95 -13.34 0.82
N SER A 643 24.13 -12.63 0.05
CA SER A 643 24.28 -11.18 -0.12
C SER A 643 22.97 -10.49 -0.53
N SER A 644 22.68 -9.35 0.09
CA SER A 644 21.52 -8.51 -0.20
C SER A 644 21.80 -7.03 0.02
N GLU A 645 20.98 -6.18 -0.59
CA GLU A 645 21.05 -4.74 -0.47
C GLU A 645 19.65 -4.17 -0.32
N PHE A 646 19.52 -3.14 0.51
CA PHE A 646 18.31 -2.32 0.64
C PHE A 646 18.71 -0.84 0.72
N THR A 647 17.95 0.05 0.08
CA THR A 647 18.17 1.50 0.22
C THR A 647 17.00 2.11 0.98
N LEU A 648 17.23 2.47 2.25
CA LEU A 648 16.25 3.14 3.09
C LEU A 648 16.01 4.56 2.60
N TYR A 649 14.76 4.93 2.38
CA TYR A 649 14.34 6.30 2.05
C TYR A 649 13.79 7.03 3.28
N GLU A 650 14.16 8.30 3.42
CA GLU A 650 13.69 9.17 4.49
C GLU A 650 13.49 10.60 3.99
N ASP A 651 12.49 11.29 4.52
CA ASP A 651 12.23 12.70 4.28
C ASP A 651 11.56 13.33 5.51
N ASN A 652 11.03 14.54 5.38
CA ASN A 652 10.36 15.23 6.48
C ASN A 652 9.05 14.52 6.95
N GLY A 653 8.47 13.65 6.13
CA GLY A 653 7.27 12.87 6.42
C GLY A 653 5.97 13.51 5.92
N ASP A 654 5.85 14.85 5.90
CA ASP A 654 4.59 15.53 5.54
C ASP A 654 4.80 16.84 4.77
N ASP A 655 6.01 17.27 4.46
CA ASP A 655 6.21 18.47 3.64
C ASP A 655 5.97 18.24 2.13
N LYS A 656 5.90 19.34 1.37
CA LYS A 656 5.80 19.32 -0.11
C LYS A 656 7.15 19.13 -0.83
N ASN A 657 8.27 19.13 -0.11
CA ASN A 657 9.61 19.18 -0.71
C ASN A 657 10.19 17.80 -1.02
N TYR A 658 9.51 16.73 -0.60
CA TYR A 658 9.93 15.33 -0.75
C TYR A 658 10.46 14.95 -2.15
N GLN A 659 10.03 15.61 -3.21
CA GLN A 659 10.52 15.36 -4.56
C GLN A 659 12.05 15.60 -4.69
N LYS A 660 12.60 16.57 -3.93
CA LYS A 660 13.99 17.01 -4.00
C LYS A 660 14.72 16.95 -2.65
N GLU A 661 13.99 17.12 -1.55
CA GLU A 661 14.52 17.12 -0.19
C GLU A 661 14.21 15.79 0.49
N PHE A 662 15.16 14.87 0.39
CA PHE A 662 15.10 13.56 1.01
C PHE A 662 16.51 13.04 1.22
N ALA A 663 16.62 11.95 1.97
CA ALA A 663 17.85 11.24 2.18
C ALA A 663 17.69 9.74 1.93
N THR A 664 18.79 9.09 1.54
CA THR A 664 18.86 7.65 1.38
C THR A 664 20.04 7.06 2.13
N THR A 665 19.84 5.85 2.67
CA THR A 665 20.88 5.08 3.38
C THR A 665 20.93 3.68 2.78
N ALA A 666 22.02 3.36 2.07
CA ALA A 666 22.25 2.01 1.55
C ALA A 666 22.68 1.07 2.68
N ILE A 667 22.07 -0.11 2.71
CA ILE A 667 22.30 -1.16 3.70
C ILE A 667 22.68 -2.42 2.92
N HIS A 668 23.87 -2.95 3.20
CA HIS A 668 24.36 -4.16 2.57
C HIS A 668 24.54 -5.27 3.61
N SER A 669 24.06 -6.47 3.32
CA SER A 669 24.30 -7.67 4.12
C SER A 669 25.08 -8.66 3.29
N GLU A 670 26.14 -9.23 3.86
CA GLU A 670 26.97 -10.25 3.21
C GLU A 670 27.35 -11.33 4.22
N LYS A 671 27.14 -12.60 3.87
CA LYS A 671 27.60 -13.76 4.63
C LYS A 671 28.72 -14.47 3.85
N THR A 672 29.91 -14.51 4.44
CA THR A 672 31.09 -15.21 3.90
C THR A 672 31.58 -16.23 4.91
N GLY A 673 31.38 -17.53 4.62
CA GLY A 673 31.65 -18.59 5.59
C GLY A 673 30.79 -18.44 6.84
N SER A 674 31.43 -18.43 8.01
CA SER A 674 30.83 -18.22 9.34
C SER A 674 30.53 -16.75 9.66
N LYS A 675 31.00 -15.80 8.85
CA LYS A 675 30.89 -14.38 9.14
C LYS A 675 29.73 -13.72 8.41
N LEU A 676 28.85 -13.05 9.14
CA LEU A 676 27.84 -12.14 8.61
C LEU A 676 28.29 -10.69 8.83
N THR A 677 28.34 -9.89 7.76
CA THR A 677 28.69 -8.47 7.81
C THR A 677 27.52 -7.64 7.30
N LEU A 678 27.05 -6.70 8.12
CA LEU A 678 26.06 -5.70 7.75
C LEU A 678 26.71 -4.31 7.70
N THR A 679 26.63 -3.66 6.56
CA THR A 679 27.18 -2.31 6.33
C THR A 679 26.05 -1.31 6.14
N ILE A 680 25.97 -0.33 7.03
CA ILE A 680 25.08 0.83 6.93
C ILE A 680 25.90 1.99 6.37
N SER A 681 25.70 2.30 5.09
CA SER A 681 26.48 3.33 4.39
C SER A 681 26.21 4.75 4.95
N PRO A 682 27.12 5.72 4.73
CA PRO A 682 26.83 7.12 4.97
C PRO A 682 25.53 7.56 4.26
N ARG A 683 24.66 8.24 5.00
CA ARG A 683 23.41 8.80 4.47
C ARG A 683 23.73 9.86 3.40
N LYS A 684 22.99 9.82 2.29
CA LYS A 684 23.11 10.77 1.17
C LYS A 684 21.85 11.61 1.05
N GLY A 685 22.00 12.89 0.74
CA GLY A 685 20.87 13.82 0.64
C GLY A 685 20.56 14.52 1.97
N SER A 686 19.52 15.34 1.96
CA SER A 686 19.14 16.17 3.10
C SER A 686 17.67 16.58 3.01
N TYR A 687 17.05 16.73 4.16
CA TYR A 687 15.70 17.29 4.29
C TYR A 687 15.58 18.09 5.59
N LYS A 688 14.53 18.91 5.69
CA LYS A 688 14.25 19.71 6.88
C LYS A 688 14.05 18.85 8.13
N GLU A 689 14.70 19.20 9.24
CA GLU A 689 14.66 18.48 10.53
C GLU A 689 15.22 17.04 10.48
N MET A 690 16.07 16.74 9.50
CA MET A 690 16.78 15.46 9.44
C MET A 690 17.72 15.28 10.64
N PRO A 691 17.61 14.18 11.42
CA PRO A 691 18.46 13.99 12.59
C PRO A 691 19.91 13.72 12.18
N ALA A 692 20.87 14.40 12.81
CA ALA A 692 22.30 14.21 12.52
C ALA A 692 22.83 12.84 12.98
N GLN A 693 22.20 12.26 14.00
CA GLN A 693 22.59 10.98 14.57
C GLN A 693 21.36 10.10 14.79
N ARG A 694 21.53 8.78 14.66
CA ARG A 694 20.46 7.80 14.85
C ARG A 694 20.98 6.51 15.49
N SER A 695 20.14 5.90 16.32
CA SER A 695 20.31 4.53 16.81
C SER A 695 19.81 3.50 15.80
N TYR A 696 20.53 2.40 15.68
CA TYR A 696 20.13 1.26 14.88
C TYR A 696 20.13 0.01 15.73
N GLN A 697 19.39 -1.00 15.31
CA GLN A 697 19.50 -2.35 15.84
C GLN A 697 19.65 -3.31 14.68
N VAL A 698 20.46 -4.36 14.82
CA VAL A 698 20.53 -5.45 13.86
C VAL A 698 19.87 -6.66 14.49
N LYS A 699 18.77 -7.13 13.88
CA LYS A 699 18.03 -8.29 14.33
C LYS A 699 18.16 -9.41 13.31
N VAL A 700 18.89 -10.47 13.65
CA VAL A 700 19.09 -11.63 12.77
C VAL A 700 18.13 -12.74 13.19
N LEU A 701 17.16 -13.06 12.33
CA LEU A 701 16.16 -14.10 12.61
C LEU A 701 16.77 -15.50 12.41
N ALA A 702 16.27 -16.48 13.18
CA ALA A 702 16.78 -17.86 13.17
C ALA A 702 18.32 -17.90 13.27
N SER A 703 18.87 -17.14 14.22
CA SER A 703 20.31 -16.96 14.38
C SER A 703 20.86 -17.91 15.43
N ALA A 704 22.01 -18.53 15.16
CA ALA A 704 22.81 -19.16 16.21
C ALA A 704 23.34 -18.12 17.22
N ILE A 705 23.88 -18.58 18.34
CA ILE A 705 24.66 -17.72 19.24
C ILE A 705 25.99 -17.41 18.56
N PRO A 706 26.36 -16.13 18.39
CA PRO A 706 27.64 -15.78 17.78
C PRO A 706 28.81 -15.98 18.76
N GLU A 707 29.99 -16.32 18.22
CA GLU A 707 31.25 -16.35 18.98
C GLU A 707 31.72 -14.93 19.31
N SER A 708 31.50 -13.99 18.39
CA SER A 708 31.80 -12.58 18.61
C SER A 708 30.93 -11.67 17.76
N VAL A 709 30.70 -10.46 18.28
CA VAL A 709 30.04 -9.37 17.57
C VAL A 709 30.92 -8.14 17.68
N THR A 710 31.09 -7.43 16.57
CA THR A 710 31.77 -6.13 16.54
C THR A 710 30.94 -5.09 15.83
N VAL A 711 31.03 -3.85 16.30
CA VAL A 711 30.49 -2.65 15.64
C VAL A 711 31.65 -1.70 15.41
N ASP A 712 31.93 -1.38 14.15
CA ASP A 712 33.07 -0.58 13.71
C ASP A 712 34.42 -1.14 14.21
N GLY A 713 34.54 -2.47 14.22
CA GLY A 713 35.72 -3.21 14.67
C GLY A 713 35.90 -3.29 16.19
N GLN A 714 35.02 -2.67 16.98
CA GLN A 714 35.03 -2.76 18.44
C GLN A 714 34.08 -3.85 18.91
N LYS A 715 34.49 -4.64 19.92
CA LYS A 715 33.62 -5.65 20.54
C LYS A 715 32.32 -5.01 21.03
N GLN A 716 31.19 -5.64 20.72
CA GLN A 716 29.86 -5.19 21.09
C GLN A 716 29.10 -6.34 21.75
N ASP A 717 28.36 -6.03 22.81
CA ASP A 717 27.46 -7.00 23.45
C ASP A 717 26.18 -7.18 22.62
N PHE A 718 25.56 -8.34 22.74
CA PHE A 718 24.32 -8.69 22.06
C PHE A 718 23.29 -9.24 23.05
N VAL A 719 22.02 -9.23 22.63
CA VAL A 719 20.91 -9.86 23.33
C VAL A 719 20.36 -10.98 22.47
N TYR A 720 20.13 -12.15 23.05
CA TYR A 720 19.42 -13.23 22.38
C TYR A 720 17.93 -13.20 22.73
N LEU A 721 17.08 -12.98 21.73
CA LEU A 721 15.63 -12.91 21.87
C LEU A 721 15.06 -14.34 21.84
N ASN A 722 14.96 -14.96 23.00
CA ASN A 722 14.55 -16.36 23.16
C ASN A 722 13.14 -16.65 22.60
N GLU A 723 12.22 -15.68 22.66
CA GLU A 723 10.86 -15.85 22.13
C GLU A 723 10.81 -15.94 20.60
N GLU A 724 11.82 -15.39 19.93
CA GLU A 724 11.90 -15.23 18.48
C GLU A 724 13.04 -16.04 17.84
N PHE A 725 13.90 -16.67 18.65
CA PHE A 725 15.12 -17.34 18.20
C PHE A 725 16.00 -16.41 17.34
N ALA A 726 16.16 -15.17 17.80
CA ALA A 726 16.81 -14.10 17.05
C ALA A 726 17.93 -13.44 17.86
N LEU A 727 18.99 -13.05 17.16
CA LEU A 727 20.07 -12.23 17.71
C LEU A 727 19.70 -10.76 17.55
N LEU A 728 19.90 -9.95 18.59
CA LEU A 728 19.74 -8.50 18.56
C LEU A 728 21.06 -7.82 18.95
N VAL A 729 21.56 -6.94 18.09
CA VAL A 729 22.76 -6.13 18.33
C VAL A 729 22.36 -4.67 18.34
N ASP A 730 22.57 -3.99 19.46
CA ASP A 730 22.34 -2.56 19.58
C ASP A 730 23.49 -1.76 18.97
N ILE A 731 23.16 -0.80 18.12
CA ILE A 731 24.06 0.25 17.66
C ILE A 731 23.58 1.55 18.31
N PRO A 732 24.33 2.11 19.29
CA PRO A 732 23.94 3.34 19.95
C PRO A 732 23.86 4.48 18.94
N GLN A 733 23.30 5.62 19.36
CA GLN A 733 23.17 6.79 18.50
C GLN A 733 24.53 7.19 17.89
N LYS A 734 24.65 7.07 16.56
CA LYS A 734 25.86 7.40 15.80
C LYS A 734 25.56 8.38 14.67
N ASP A 735 26.57 9.17 14.29
CA ASP A 735 26.54 10.11 13.17
C ASP A 735 26.11 9.42 11.86
N CYS A 736 24.99 9.85 11.28
CA CYS A 736 24.43 9.25 10.06
C CYS A 736 25.32 9.44 8.81
N ASN A 737 26.29 10.37 8.84
CA ASN A 737 27.22 10.61 7.73
C ASN A 737 28.46 9.70 7.76
N ARG A 738 28.54 8.78 8.72
CA ARG A 738 29.59 7.78 8.81
C ARG A 738 29.04 6.40 8.55
N GLU A 739 29.82 5.59 7.87
CA GLU A 739 29.54 4.16 7.73
C GLU A 739 29.48 3.51 9.12
N LYS A 740 28.58 2.53 9.28
CA LYS A 740 28.65 1.58 10.39
C LYS A 740 28.81 0.17 9.83
N VAL A 741 29.72 -0.60 10.40
CA VAL A 741 29.92 -2.00 10.04
C VAL A 741 29.66 -2.87 11.25
N VAL A 742 28.65 -3.73 11.16
CA VAL A 742 28.39 -4.79 12.13
C VAL A 742 28.92 -6.10 11.57
N ALA A 743 29.85 -6.73 12.28
CA ALA A 743 30.35 -8.05 11.93
C ALA A 743 30.03 -9.04 13.03
N ILE A 744 29.38 -10.14 12.65
CA ILE A 744 28.92 -11.22 13.52
C ILE A 744 29.63 -12.49 13.07
N GLU A 745 30.44 -13.06 13.95
CA GLU A 745 31.14 -14.32 13.71
C GLU A 745 30.38 -15.45 14.40
N TYR A 746 29.99 -16.46 13.63
CA TYR A 746 29.28 -17.63 14.14
C TYR A 746 30.22 -18.83 14.29
N PRO A 747 29.87 -19.82 15.13
CA PRO A 747 30.52 -21.12 15.12
C PRO A 747 30.43 -21.77 13.74
N VAL A 748 31.38 -22.65 13.43
CA VAL A 748 31.37 -23.45 12.18
C VAL A 748 30.27 -24.51 12.19
N SER A 749 29.82 -24.96 13.38
CA SER A 749 28.72 -25.91 13.51
C SER A 749 27.38 -25.28 13.14
N GLU A 750 26.58 -26.00 12.35
CA GLU A 750 25.23 -25.58 12.00
C GLU A 750 24.24 -25.91 13.12
N VAL A 751 23.57 -24.88 13.63
CA VAL A 751 22.44 -25.04 14.56
C VAL A 751 21.13 -25.11 13.77
N ASN A 752 20.36 -26.18 13.93
CA ASN A 752 19.10 -26.33 13.23
C ASN A 752 17.98 -25.49 13.86
N LEU A 753 17.77 -24.26 13.38
CA LEU A 753 16.70 -23.37 13.84
C LEU A 753 15.52 -23.29 12.86
N ASP A 754 15.60 -23.97 11.72
CA ASP A 754 14.61 -23.88 10.64
C ASP A 754 13.25 -24.42 11.09
N GLY A 755 12.24 -23.54 11.16
CA GLY A 755 10.89 -23.89 11.64
C GLY A 755 10.75 -24.07 13.15
N LEU A 756 11.83 -23.88 13.93
CA LEU A 756 11.82 -24.10 15.39
C LEU A 756 10.86 -23.12 16.09
N PHE A 757 10.82 -21.86 15.62
CA PHE A 757 9.95 -20.82 16.15
C PHE A 757 8.48 -21.25 16.19
N GLY A 758 7.93 -21.67 15.05
CA GLY A 758 6.55 -22.10 14.94
C GLY A 758 6.28 -23.40 15.69
N ALA A 759 7.17 -24.38 15.58
CA ALA A 759 7.03 -25.67 16.27
C ALA A 759 7.00 -25.50 17.79
N ALA A 760 7.96 -24.76 18.35
CA ALA A 760 8.03 -24.49 19.79
C ALA A 760 6.81 -23.71 20.29
N LYS A 761 6.38 -22.68 19.55
CA LYS A 761 5.17 -21.90 19.87
C LYS A 761 3.92 -22.78 19.92
N ARG A 762 3.68 -23.61 18.90
CA ARG A 762 2.50 -24.48 18.83
C ARG A 762 2.52 -25.56 19.91
N VAL A 763 3.67 -26.17 20.17
CA VAL A 763 3.81 -27.18 21.24
C VAL A 763 3.55 -26.57 22.61
N ALA A 764 4.13 -25.41 22.92
CA ALA A 764 3.87 -24.72 24.20
C ALA A 764 2.37 -24.40 24.39
N LYS A 765 1.71 -23.87 23.35
CA LYS A 765 0.26 -23.59 23.37
C LYS A 765 -0.57 -24.87 23.54
N ALA A 766 -0.18 -25.97 22.89
CA ALA A 766 -0.87 -27.25 23.03
C ALA A 766 -0.70 -27.86 24.42
N MET A 767 0.50 -27.78 25.00
CA MET A 767 0.77 -28.20 26.38
C MET A 767 -0.02 -27.36 27.38
N GLU A 768 -0.15 -26.06 27.16
CA GLU A 768 -1.03 -25.22 27.97
C GLU A 768 -2.48 -25.69 27.92
N LYS A 769 -3.04 -25.89 26.72
CA LYS A 769 -4.40 -26.41 26.55
C LYS A 769 -4.59 -27.80 27.18
N LEU A 770 -3.57 -28.64 27.17
CA LEU A 770 -3.61 -29.96 27.80
C LEU A 770 -3.79 -29.86 29.31
N LYS A 771 -3.17 -28.89 29.99
CA LYS A 771 -3.40 -28.62 31.42
C LYS A 771 -4.85 -28.24 31.72
N TYR A 772 -5.51 -27.52 30.82
CA TYR A 772 -6.95 -27.20 30.97
C TYR A 772 -7.87 -28.38 30.67
N ARG A 773 -7.43 -29.33 29.85
CA ARG A 773 -8.15 -30.58 29.58
C ARG A 773 -8.01 -31.59 30.72
N ASN A 774 -6.85 -31.60 31.38
CA ASN A 774 -6.57 -32.40 32.57
C ASN A 774 -5.73 -31.59 33.56
N SER A 775 -6.40 -30.96 34.54
CA SER A 775 -5.75 -30.08 35.52
C SER A 775 -4.82 -30.79 36.51
N TYR A 776 -4.89 -32.13 36.58
CA TYR A 776 -4.03 -32.93 37.44
C TYR A 776 -2.87 -33.59 36.68
N ILE A 777 -2.71 -33.28 35.39
CA ILE A 777 -1.62 -33.85 34.60
C ILE A 777 -0.26 -33.41 35.13
N VAL A 778 0.66 -34.37 35.23
CA VAL A 778 2.07 -34.12 35.51
C VAL A 778 2.85 -34.41 34.24
N PHE A 779 3.51 -33.39 33.69
CA PHE A 779 4.36 -33.58 32.51
C PHE A 779 5.64 -34.32 32.88
N GLN A 780 5.91 -35.40 32.15
CA GLN A 780 7.16 -36.14 32.26
C GLN A 780 8.33 -35.29 31.75
N PRO A 781 9.55 -35.47 32.26
CA PRO A 781 10.68 -34.57 31.98
C PRO A 781 10.90 -34.28 30.49
N ASP A 782 10.97 -35.32 29.64
CA ASP A 782 11.24 -35.16 28.21
C ASP A 782 10.12 -34.41 27.46
N PHE A 783 8.87 -34.60 27.89
CA PHE A 783 7.73 -33.85 27.34
C PHE A 783 7.70 -32.40 27.85
N CYS A 784 8.05 -32.18 29.12
CA CYS A 784 8.12 -30.86 29.72
C CYS A 784 9.17 -29.96 29.03
N LYS A 785 10.32 -30.52 28.67
CA LYS A 785 11.39 -29.80 27.96
C LYS A 785 10.96 -29.26 26.60
N LEU A 786 10.11 -29.98 25.86
CA LEU A 786 9.60 -29.50 24.56
C LEU A 786 8.86 -28.16 24.68
N GLY A 787 8.03 -28.00 25.70
CA GLY A 787 7.25 -26.78 25.90
C GLY A 787 8.00 -25.64 26.56
N SER A 788 9.20 -25.90 27.11
CA SER A 788 9.99 -24.94 27.90
C SER A 788 11.31 -24.55 27.23
N ILE A 789 11.52 -24.90 25.96
CA ILE A 789 12.75 -24.58 25.23
C ILE A 789 13.04 -23.07 25.23
N LYS A 790 12.01 -22.23 25.10
CA LYS A 790 12.16 -20.76 25.09
C LYS A 790 12.70 -20.25 26.42
N GLU A 791 12.20 -20.77 27.54
CA GLU A 791 12.68 -20.47 28.88
C GLU A 791 14.08 -21.04 29.12
N ALA A 792 14.34 -22.28 28.67
CA ALA A 792 15.67 -22.89 28.78
C ALA A 792 16.73 -22.04 28.07
N ILE A 793 16.45 -21.59 26.85
CA ILE A 793 17.33 -20.68 26.09
C ILE A 793 17.48 -19.33 26.79
N ARG A 794 16.44 -18.81 27.43
CA ARG A 794 16.53 -17.55 28.20
C ARG A 794 17.56 -17.66 29.33
N TYR A 795 17.65 -18.81 29.99
CA TYR A 795 18.55 -19.01 31.13
C TYR A 795 19.94 -19.48 30.72
N THR A 796 20.05 -20.28 29.66
CA THR A 796 21.32 -20.83 29.15
C THR A 796 21.39 -20.71 27.64
N PRO A 797 21.50 -19.48 27.09
CA PRO A 797 21.53 -19.27 25.64
C PRO A 797 22.73 -19.97 24.98
N GLU A 798 23.85 -20.13 25.68
CA GLU A 798 25.04 -20.85 25.21
C GLU A 798 24.77 -22.31 24.83
N ASN A 799 23.72 -22.93 25.37
CA ASN A 799 23.32 -24.30 25.07
C ASN A 799 22.28 -24.40 23.94
N LEU A 800 22.09 -23.33 23.15
CA LEU A 800 21.08 -23.29 22.06
C LEU A 800 21.17 -24.49 21.11
N ASP A 801 22.38 -24.92 20.76
CA ASP A 801 22.61 -26.04 19.83
C ASP A 801 22.05 -27.35 20.41
N ASP A 802 22.49 -27.70 21.62
CA ASP A 802 22.02 -28.90 22.34
C ASP A 802 20.51 -28.86 22.61
N LEU A 803 19.98 -27.70 23.03
CA LEU A 803 18.55 -27.54 23.30
C LEU A 803 17.72 -27.68 22.03
N SER A 804 18.18 -27.12 20.91
CA SER A 804 17.52 -27.28 19.62
C SER A 804 17.57 -28.73 19.12
N ALA A 805 18.74 -29.37 19.24
CA ALA A 805 18.92 -30.77 18.86
C ALA A 805 18.03 -31.70 19.70
N GLU A 806 17.94 -31.47 21.02
CA GLU A 806 17.06 -32.21 21.92
C GLU A 806 15.58 -31.97 21.57
N PHE A 807 15.18 -30.72 21.30
CA PHE A 807 13.83 -30.40 20.86
C PHE A 807 13.46 -31.17 19.60
N TRP A 808 14.28 -31.12 18.55
CA TRP A 808 13.98 -31.80 17.29
C TRP A 808 13.98 -33.31 17.43
N LYS A 809 14.85 -33.89 18.27
CA LYS A 809 14.84 -35.31 18.58
C LYS A 809 13.53 -35.74 19.24
N SER A 810 13.05 -34.96 20.22
CA SER A 810 11.79 -35.21 20.92
C SER A 810 10.58 -34.94 20.03
N TYR A 811 10.62 -33.89 19.21
CA TYR A 811 9.56 -33.51 18.28
C TYR A 811 9.35 -34.58 17.22
N LYS A 812 10.42 -35.09 16.58
CA LYS A 812 10.32 -36.19 15.58
C LYS A 812 9.71 -37.48 16.15
N ASN A 813 9.88 -37.71 17.46
CA ASN A 813 9.33 -38.86 18.17
C ASN A 813 8.06 -38.51 18.97
N LEU A 814 7.45 -37.36 18.72
CA LEU A 814 6.36 -36.83 19.55
C LEU A 814 5.18 -37.80 19.74
N PRO A 815 4.71 -38.55 18.72
CA PRO A 815 3.64 -39.53 18.93
C PRO A 815 3.99 -40.61 19.97
N ALA A 816 5.21 -41.15 19.92
CA ALA A 816 5.70 -42.12 20.89
C ALA A 816 5.94 -41.46 22.26
N LEU A 817 6.46 -40.22 22.29
CA LEU A 817 6.64 -39.46 23.52
C LEU A 817 5.31 -39.24 24.24
N LEU A 818 4.24 -38.86 23.52
CA LEU A 818 2.91 -38.64 24.10
C LEU A 818 2.30 -39.96 24.62
N LYS A 819 2.42 -41.06 23.87
CA LYS A 819 1.83 -42.36 24.21
C LYS A 819 2.63 -43.14 25.24
N ASP A 820 3.91 -43.32 25.01
CA ASP A 820 4.75 -44.28 25.74
C ASP A 820 5.43 -43.63 26.95
N VAL A 821 5.72 -42.33 26.91
CA VAL A 821 6.35 -41.60 28.02
C VAL A 821 5.32 -40.82 28.82
N GLN A 822 4.58 -39.92 28.19
CA GLN A 822 3.55 -39.10 28.85
C GLN A 822 2.30 -39.90 29.25
N LYS A 823 2.13 -41.12 28.70
CA LYS A 823 1.01 -42.04 28.98
C LYS A 823 -0.37 -41.43 28.69
N LEU A 824 -0.46 -40.57 27.68
CA LEU A 824 -1.75 -40.08 27.19
C LEU A 824 -2.52 -41.21 26.51
N ASN A 825 -3.85 -41.19 26.64
CA ASN A 825 -4.69 -42.12 25.90
C ASN A 825 -4.74 -41.77 24.39
N GLU A 826 -5.25 -42.68 23.56
CA GLU A 826 -5.22 -42.50 22.10
C GLU A 826 -5.95 -41.23 21.63
N ASP A 827 -7.05 -40.87 22.28
CA ASP A 827 -7.82 -39.67 21.95
C ASP A 827 -7.04 -38.38 22.28
N GLU A 828 -6.35 -38.35 23.41
CA GLU A 828 -5.50 -37.23 23.82
C GLU A 828 -4.27 -37.08 22.92
N VAL A 829 -3.62 -38.19 22.55
CA VAL A 829 -2.50 -38.18 21.59
C VAL A 829 -2.97 -37.61 20.26
N LYS A 830 -4.09 -38.12 19.72
CA LYS A 830 -4.66 -37.65 18.46
C LYS A 830 -5.02 -36.17 18.52
N TRP A 831 -5.69 -35.74 19.59
CA TRP A 831 -6.05 -34.35 19.81
C TRP A 831 -4.82 -33.43 19.84
N PHE A 832 -3.76 -33.82 20.56
CA PHE A 832 -2.53 -33.03 20.68
C PHE A 832 -1.83 -32.86 19.33
N LEU A 833 -1.64 -33.96 18.59
CA LEU A 833 -0.99 -33.95 17.28
C LEU A 833 -1.79 -33.15 16.25
N GLN A 834 -3.13 -33.23 16.29
CA GLN A 834 -4.00 -32.43 15.45
C GLN A 834 -3.90 -30.93 15.78
N LEU A 835 -3.86 -30.59 17.07
CA LEU A 835 -3.80 -29.21 17.54
C LEU A 835 -2.53 -28.47 17.12
N ILE A 836 -1.41 -29.16 16.93
CA ILE A 836 -0.16 -28.53 16.46
C ILE A 836 0.08 -28.68 14.95
N LYS A 837 -0.83 -29.37 14.24
CA LYS A 837 -0.65 -29.81 12.84
C LYS A 837 0.70 -30.52 12.65
N TYR A 838 0.92 -31.57 13.45
CA TYR A 838 2.15 -32.35 13.40
C TYR A 838 2.35 -32.99 12.02
N GLU A 839 3.45 -32.65 11.36
CA GLU A 839 3.94 -33.30 10.14
C GLU A 839 5.10 -34.23 10.54
N GLN A 840 5.13 -35.46 10.01
CA GLN A 840 6.18 -36.44 10.28
C GLN A 840 7.51 -36.08 9.60
#